data_AF-A0A7S3KXL4-F1
#
_entry.id   AF-A0A7S3KXL4-F1
#
_cell.length_a   1.000
_cell.length_b   1.000
_cell.length_c   1.000
_cell.angle_alpha   90.00
_cell.angle_beta   90.00
_cell.angle_gamma   90.00
#
_symmetry.space_group_name_H-M   'P 1'
#
loop_
_entity.id
_entity.type
_entity.pdbx_description
1 polymer ?
#
loop_
_entity_poly.entity_id
_entity_poly.type
_entity_poly.pdbx_seq_one_letter_code
_entity_poly.pdbx_strand_id
1 'polypeptide(L)'
;MNWPAADREKIYASQQSYQELFARCELLFEHVQGVFLKGTPGIGKSCFLDFVLHRYLNNGKKVLYVSGPRDWVYTFYPDGTFDKNYDVKKSLIEMELANDEDIDIVLFDPQEDSAVTLQFQKSHFHGKKFIVAMKPDPQNCKKLRKTSLTSKATLYLGTLSLPEAEAMRAACYPHVLADLLRTRYEVMGGIPRYLFGTFLPGGVDEAKNEVEQMQLRALNEAVEHPLQIDGGEVASDFEHLWSLYHIQPVSNAGVIDYHRYTIEICCDDARTKLRTKLMEKSVTALWRLYRDTAEQHGGLRGLRYEAYAHKKTLSEGLDGRAPCLTQRGTGKGSLSVNTPVALQKIVLPDNNVGPHFQAAINQATQSTDGRDCTVSQKCQHYTLQAMDKEPSTKRNFYIASMICRWSVFQLLCVLVTMSSSMAATATSSTSTSDKSFSNLDTKCVFSDVDGTLVHYPENLPDDDFIVALPPSATGMRAIISSGTLQKCHDIRKSGRKLVLVSGMRTSTLLTRIPYLPRADAYCSEAGGRIFYPTDDTSGFCVEPQPFKGATYDDLKPFGLTEDTEWRKTMEKPAGLDGFAGQELMNFAKGSQSNVPASLRQGLIWDYARELEGRGLVLDSKGYATAFRVTAKQQPETAMEVFRALQENKFPCPPEVTTRTNLGSMDFYPTISGKKNCCEYLAMKLTGASFAEHAVCMGDDDNDIEMALASRHAFIPTVTSDTMDEAISQHPGHFTAIRGVEDTMATEKALEALLKMLQEEEEATF
;
A
#
# COMPACT_ATOMS: atom_id res chain seq x y z
N MET A 1 42.24 -17.95 6.74
CA MET A 1 41.72 -16.57 6.67
C MET A 1 41.83 -15.99 8.06
N ASN A 2 42.79 -15.08 8.25
CA ASN A 2 43.00 -14.34 9.50
C ASN A 2 41.95 -13.24 9.57
N TRP A 3 41.10 -13.28 10.59
CA TRP A 3 40.08 -12.28 10.87
C TRP A 3 40.42 -11.62 12.22
N PRO A 4 40.62 -10.29 12.28
CA PRO A 4 40.70 -9.38 11.14
C PRO A 4 41.95 -9.66 10.30
N ALA A 5 41.92 -9.30 9.01
CA ALA A 5 43.14 -9.26 8.19
C ALA A 5 44.17 -8.39 8.94
N ALA A 6 45.38 -8.92 9.14
CA ALA A 6 46.41 -8.38 10.04
C ALA A 6 46.86 -6.94 9.73
N ASP A 7 46.36 -6.37 8.66
CA ASP A 7 46.72 -5.09 8.06
C ASP A 7 45.55 -4.08 8.04
N ARG A 8 44.41 -4.40 8.67
CA ARG A 8 43.33 -3.44 8.96
C ARG A 8 43.33 -3.02 10.43
N GLU A 9 44.36 -2.28 10.84
CA GLU A 9 44.41 -1.62 12.16
C GLU A 9 43.33 -0.53 12.36
N LYS A 10 42.50 -0.25 11.34
CA LYS A 10 41.62 0.92 11.31
C LYS A 10 40.27 0.57 10.69
N ILE A 11 39.21 0.68 11.48
CA ILE A 11 37.81 0.64 11.03
C ILE A 11 37.32 2.09 10.97
N TYR A 12 36.83 2.52 9.80
CA TYR A 12 36.25 3.86 9.61
C TYR A 12 34.73 3.71 9.51
N ALA A 13 34.03 4.13 10.55
CA ALA A 13 32.58 4.29 10.58
C ALA A 13 32.27 5.75 10.96
N SER A 14 31.10 6.29 10.59
CA SER A 14 30.68 7.58 11.16
C SER A 14 30.44 7.35 12.66
N GLN A 15 31.46 7.69 13.46
CA GLN A 15 31.59 7.30 14.87
C GLN A 15 30.32 7.64 15.67
N GLN A 16 29.67 8.74 15.31
CA GLN A 16 28.47 9.22 15.97
C GLN A 16 27.23 8.34 15.67
N SER A 17 27.02 7.87 14.44
CA SER A 17 25.84 7.05 14.13
C SER A 17 25.89 5.68 14.83
N TYR A 18 27.08 5.07 14.92
CA TYR A 18 27.27 3.81 15.63
C TYR A 18 27.22 4.00 17.15
N GLN A 19 27.75 5.10 17.67
CA GLN A 19 27.64 5.43 19.09
C GLN A 19 26.19 5.70 19.51
N GLU A 20 25.45 6.49 18.74
CA GLU A 20 24.02 6.75 18.97
C GLU A 20 23.20 5.46 18.89
N LEU A 21 23.46 4.63 17.88
CA LEU A 21 22.76 3.36 17.71
C LEU A 21 23.09 2.38 18.83
N PHE A 22 24.35 2.30 19.28
CA PHE A 22 24.76 1.47 20.41
C PHE A 22 24.14 1.97 21.72
N ALA A 23 24.16 3.27 22.00
CA ALA A 23 23.50 3.84 23.18
C ALA A 23 22.00 3.55 23.20
N ARG A 24 21.33 3.59 22.03
CA ARG A 24 19.94 3.17 21.90
C ARG A 24 19.74 1.68 22.16
N CYS A 25 20.66 0.82 21.71
CA CYS A 25 20.61 -0.61 22.05
C CYS A 25 20.69 -0.82 23.56
N GLU A 26 21.62 -0.14 24.25
CA GLU A 26 21.78 -0.23 25.71
C GLU A 26 20.52 0.20 26.47
N LEU A 27 19.92 1.33 26.11
CA LEU A 27 18.65 1.79 26.70
C LEU A 27 17.52 0.79 26.47
N LEU A 28 17.42 0.25 25.25
CA LEU A 28 16.39 -0.73 24.94
C LEU A 28 16.57 -2.00 25.75
N PHE A 29 17.80 -2.41 26.02
CA PHE A 29 18.09 -3.60 26.82
C PHE A 29 17.64 -3.52 28.29
N GLU A 30 17.14 -2.37 28.77
CA GLU A 30 16.42 -2.24 30.05
C GLU A 30 15.01 -2.82 29.99
N HIS A 31 14.43 -2.91 28.80
CA HIS A 31 13.03 -3.27 28.57
C HIS A 31 12.85 -4.44 27.61
N VAL A 32 13.85 -4.71 26.77
CA VAL A 32 13.80 -5.72 25.72
C VAL A 32 15.00 -6.65 25.81
N GLN A 33 14.79 -7.91 25.44
CA GLN A 33 15.87 -8.89 25.41
C GLN A 33 16.66 -8.84 24.09
N GLY A 34 16.00 -8.42 23.01
CA GLY A 34 16.56 -8.48 21.66
C GLY A 34 16.36 -7.22 20.83
N VAL A 35 17.43 -6.81 20.14
CA VAL A 35 17.41 -5.69 19.19
C VAL A 35 17.64 -6.22 17.77
N PHE A 36 16.73 -5.88 16.85
CA PHE A 36 16.85 -6.22 15.44
C PHE A 36 17.32 -5.01 14.64
N LEU A 37 18.47 -5.12 14.00
CA LEU A 37 19.01 -4.10 13.12
C LEU A 37 18.52 -4.32 11.70
N LYS A 38 17.77 -3.34 11.18
CA LYS A 38 17.39 -3.25 9.77
C LYS A 38 18.22 -2.17 9.08
N GLY A 39 18.36 -2.27 7.78
CA GLY A 39 19.08 -1.28 6.97
C GLY A 39 19.54 -1.88 5.66
N THR A 40 20.00 -1.03 4.74
CA THR A 40 20.44 -1.41 3.40
C THR A 40 21.40 -2.60 3.46
N PRO A 41 21.23 -3.66 2.64
CA PRO A 41 22.17 -4.78 2.57
C PRO A 41 23.62 -4.27 2.39
N GLY A 42 24.59 -4.86 3.10
CA GLY A 42 26.01 -4.51 2.97
C GLY A 42 26.78 -4.36 4.29
N ILE A 43 28.03 -3.91 4.15
CA ILE A 43 29.11 -3.85 5.15
C ILE A 43 28.71 -3.14 6.46
N GLY A 44 27.79 -2.17 6.42
CA GLY A 44 27.46 -1.34 7.58
C GLY A 44 26.89 -2.10 8.78
N LYS A 45 26.11 -3.18 8.57
CA LYS A 45 25.52 -3.93 9.69
C LYS A 45 26.56 -4.81 10.38
N SER A 46 27.35 -5.55 9.61
CA SER A 46 28.43 -6.39 10.17
C SER A 46 29.50 -5.52 10.84
N CYS A 47 29.86 -4.36 10.26
CA CYS A 47 30.76 -3.41 10.93
C CYS A 47 30.18 -2.82 12.21
N PHE A 48 28.86 -2.62 12.29
CA PHE A 48 28.23 -2.24 13.55
C PHE A 48 28.34 -3.36 14.59
N LEU A 49 28.09 -4.62 14.23
CA LEU A 49 28.31 -5.75 15.14
C LEU A 49 29.76 -5.82 15.64
N ASP A 50 30.75 -5.55 14.78
CA ASP A 50 32.16 -5.50 15.18
C ASP A 50 32.45 -4.34 16.15
N PHE A 51 31.84 -3.18 15.92
CA PHE A 51 31.91 -2.05 16.84
C PHE A 51 31.32 -2.40 18.21
N VAL A 52 30.17 -3.08 18.22
CA VAL A 52 29.50 -3.55 19.44
C VAL A 52 30.36 -4.58 20.17
N LEU A 53 30.91 -5.56 19.45
CA LEU A 53 31.85 -6.54 19.99
C LEU A 53 32.97 -5.85 20.76
N HIS A 54 33.69 -4.95 20.09
CA HIS A 54 34.79 -4.19 20.70
C HIS A 54 34.37 -3.41 21.95
N ARG A 55 33.18 -2.79 21.95
CA ARG A 55 32.65 -2.06 23.12
C ARG A 55 32.41 -2.97 24.31
N TYR A 56 31.83 -4.14 24.09
CA TYR A 56 31.57 -5.08 25.18
C TYR A 56 32.85 -5.72 25.71
N LEU A 57 33.81 -6.11 24.85
CA LEU A 57 35.09 -6.65 25.32
C LEU A 57 35.83 -5.66 26.23
N ASN A 58 35.91 -4.38 25.82
CA ASN A 58 36.52 -3.32 26.64
C ASN A 58 35.79 -3.06 27.98
N ASN A 59 34.51 -3.43 28.06
CA ASN A 59 33.72 -3.33 29.29
C ASN A 59 33.80 -4.59 30.16
N GLY A 60 34.73 -5.50 29.86
CA GLY A 60 34.91 -6.72 30.65
C GLY A 60 33.88 -7.81 30.35
N LYS A 61 33.23 -7.78 29.19
CA LYS A 61 32.11 -8.67 28.85
C LYS A 61 32.51 -9.79 27.92
N LYS A 62 31.92 -10.98 28.11
CA LYS A 62 32.08 -12.14 27.24
C LYS A 62 31.02 -12.10 26.13
N VAL A 63 31.44 -12.23 24.88
CA VAL A 63 30.55 -12.03 23.71
C VAL A 63 30.51 -13.28 22.85
N LEU A 64 29.31 -13.78 22.58
CA LEU A 64 29.09 -14.84 21.59
C LEU A 64 28.77 -14.21 20.23
N TYR A 65 29.66 -14.37 19.26
CA TYR A 65 29.48 -13.84 17.91
C TYR A 65 29.21 -14.97 16.91
N VAL A 66 28.14 -14.85 16.15
CA VAL A 66 27.65 -15.91 15.25
C VAL A 66 27.59 -15.36 13.82
N SER A 67 28.40 -15.94 12.94
CA SER A 67 28.56 -15.49 11.56
C SER A 67 27.86 -16.43 10.58
N GLY A 68 26.76 -15.97 10.00
CA GLY A 68 25.83 -16.74 9.18
C GLY A 68 26.36 -17.32 7.87
N PRO A 69 27.26 -16.68 7.10
CA PRO A 69 27.67 -17.22 5.80
C PRO A 69 28.50 -18.52 5.86
N ARG A 70 29.02 -18.89 7.04
CA ARG A 70 29.95 -20.02 7.21
C ARG A 70 29.68 -20.89 8.44
N ASP A 71 28.57 -20.66 9.14
CA ASP A 71 28.21 -21.40 10.34
C ASP A 71 29.32 -21.40 11.40
N TRP A 72 29.94 -20.24 11.62
CA TRP A 72 30.99 -20.10 12.61
C TRP A 72 30.47 -19.39 13.85
N VAL A 73 30.75 -19.99 15.00
CA VAL A 73 30.44 -19.44 16.32
C VAL A 73 31.76 -19.14 17.02
N TYR A 74 31.88 -17.90 17.47
CA TYR A 74 33.05 -17.41 18.19
C TYR A 74 32.64 -16.97 19.59
N THR A 75 33.39 -17.39 20.59
CA THR A 75 33.25 -16.87 21.95
C THR A 75 34.45 -15.97 22.22
N PHE A 76 34.22 -14.67 22.36
CA PHE A 76 35.25 -13.68 22.66
C PHE A 76 35.28 -13.38 24.16
N TYR A 77 36.48 -13.30 24.71
CA TYR A 77 36.73 -13.02 26.12
C TYR A 77 37.21 -11.58 26.35
N PRO A 78 37.03 -11.03 27.57
CA PRO A 78 37.44 -9.66 27.91
C PRO A 78 38.91 -9.30 27.61
N ASP A 79 39.80 -10.30 27.61
CA ASP A 79 41.22 -10.13 27.31
C ASP A 79 41.53 -10.06 25.80
N GLY A 80 40.50 -10.14 24.95
CA GLY A 80 40.61 -10.12 23.50
C GLY A 80 40.90 -11.48 22.86
N THR A 81 41.05 -12.55 23.65
CA THR A 81 41.17 -13.91 23.12
C THR A 81 39.80 -14.43 22.65
N PHE A 82 39.81 -15.48 21.82
CA PHE A 82 38.57 -16.10 21.35
C PHE A 82 38.72 -17.59 21.08
N ASP A 83 37.63 -18.32 21.32
CA ASP A 83 37.46 -19.71 20.91
C ASP A 83 36.63 -19.77 19.62
N LYS A 84 37.12 -20.52 18.63
CA LYS A 84 36.40 -20.76 17.37
C LYS A 84 35.78 -22.15 17.37
N ASN A 85 34.45 -22.20 17.25
CA ASN A 85 33.68 -23.43 17.10
C ASN A 85 33.22 -23.57 15.64
N TYR A 86 33.52 -24.72 15.02
CA TYR A 86 33.60 -24.84 13.55
C TYR A 86 32.30 -25.26 12.85
N ASP A 87 31.22 -25.57 13.55
CA ASP A 87 30.01 -26.07 12.91
C ASP A 87 28.77 -25.73 13.76
N VAL A 88 27.88 -24.88 13.27
CA VAL A 88 26.60 -24.55 13.91
C VAL A 88 25.73 -25.81 14.11
N LYS A 89 25.70 -26.75 13.15
CA LYS A 89 24.90 -27.98 13.29
C LYS A 89 25.48 -28.93 14.33
N LYS A 90 26.81 -29.07 14.36
CA LYS A 90 27.47 -29.89 15.37
C LYS A 90 27.46 -29.24 16.75
N SER A 91 27.65 -27.92 16.84
CA SER A 91 27.58 -27.17 18.09
C SER A 91 26.16 -27.05 18.67
N LEU A 92 25.12 -26.99 17.82
CA LEU A 92 23.72 -27.08 18.24
C LEU A 92 23.36 -28.44 18.85
N ILE A 93 24.08 -29.50 18.49
CA ILE A 93 23.83 -30.88 18.96
C ILE A 93 24.76 -31.25 20.12
N GLU A 94 26.00 -30.75 20.14
CA GLU A 94 27.05 -31.22 21.06
C GLU A 94 27.42 -30.22 22.18
N MET A 95 26.97 -28.95 22.19
CA MET A 95 27.53 -27.95 23.11
C MET A 95 26.63 -27.51 24.29
N GLU A 96 27.20 -27.62 25.49
CA GLU A 96 26.83 -26.95 26.75
C GLU A 96 26.95 -25.40 26.69
N LEU A 97 27.43 -24.81 25.59
CA LEU A 97 27.57 -23.35 25.41
C LEU A 97 26.28 -22.55 25.60
N ALA A 98 25.11 -23.15 25.33
CA ALA A 98 23.83 -22.52 25.58
C ALA A 98 23.61 -22.23 27.07
N ASN A 99 24.12 -23.11 27.94
CA ASN A 99 24.02 -23.03 29.39
C ASN A 99 25.24 -22.37 30.05
N ASP A 100 26.21 -21.90 29.25
CA ASP A 100 27.29 -21.06 29.76
C ASP A 100 26.68 -19.73 30.24
N GLU A 101 26.43 -19.66 31.56
CA GLU A 101 25.86 -18.50 32.26
C GLU A 101 26.75 -17.26 32.10
N ASP A 102 28.01 -17.43 31.70
CA ASP A 102 28.98 -16.34 31.60
C ASP A 102 28.89 -15.55 30.29
N ILE A 103 28.01 -15.90 29.34
CA ILE A 103 27.84 -15.11 28.10
C ILE A 103 26.93 -13.90 28.37
N ASP A 104 27.51 -12.70 28.33
CA ASP A 104 26.79 -11.45 28.56
C ASP A 104 25.91 -11.03 27.38
N ILE A 105 26.38 -11.23 26.14
CA ILE A 105 25.64 -10.82 24.93
C ILE A 105 25.92 -11.70 23.72
N VAL A 106 24.87 -11.88 22.89
CA VAL A 106 24.95 -12.58 21.61
C VAL A 106 24.84 -11.60 20.43
N LEU A 107 25.82 -11.60 19.54
CA LEU A 107 25.82 -10.86 18.28
C LEU A 107 25.60 -11.82 17.12
N PHE A 108 24.52 -11.62 16.35
CA PHE A 108 24.11 -12.56 15.32
C PHE A 108 23.97 -11.90 13.95
N ASP A 109 24.75 -12.39 13.00
CA ASP A 109 24.60 -12.11 11.57
C ASP A 109 23.95 -13.35 10.92
N PRO A 110 22.61 -13.37 10.70
CA PRO A 110 21.86 -14.58 10.37
C PRO A 110 22.18 -15.16 8.98
N GLN A 111 21.95 -16.47 8.82
CA GLN A 111 22.06 -17.17 7.54
C GLN A 111 20.98 -16.76 6.53
N GLU A 112 21.14 -17.20 5.29
CA GLU A 112 20.05 -17.19 4.30
C GLU A 112 18.98 -18.25 4.63
N ASP A 113 19.34 -19.37 5.28
CA ASP A 113 18.39 -20.41 5.67
C ASP A 113 17.60 -20.05 6.94
N SER A 114 16.29 -19.87 6.76
CA SER A 114 15.32 -19.54 7.80
C SER A 114 15.17 -20.61 8.90
N ALA A 115 15.38 -21.89 8.57
CA ALA A 115 15.16 -22.99 9.49
C ALA A 115 16.31 -23.12 10.49
N VAL A 116 17.56 -23.03 10.00
CA VAL A 116 18.77 -23.04 10.83
C VAL A 116 18.78 -21.83 11.77
N THR A 117 18.44 -20.66 11.23
CA THR A 117 18.31 -19.41 11.97
C THR A 117 17.31 -19.51 13.14
N LEU A 118 16.17 -20.17 12.91
CA LEU A 118 15.15 -20.36 13.95
C LEU A 118 15.57 -21.38 15.02
N GLN A 119 16.24 -22.46 14.62
CA GLN A 119 16.77 -23.44 15.56
C GLN A 119 17.82 -22.81 16.47
N PHE A 120 18.72 -22.00 15.90
CA PHE A 120 19.75 -21.28 16.66
C PHE A 120 19.16 -20.34 17.70
N GLN A 121 18.15 -19.56 17.30
CA GLN A 121 17.44 -18.64 18.19
C GLN A 121 16.87 -19.36 19.43
N LYS A 122 16.22 -20.51 19.22
CA LYS A 122 15.61 -21.29 20.32
C LYS A 122 16.67 -21.79 21.31
N SER A 123 17.83 -22.19 20.81
CA SER A 123 18.88 -22.78 21.63
C SER A 123 19.75 -21.75 22.35
N HIS A 124 19.98 -20.56 21.77
CA HIS A 124 21.06 -19.67 22.27
C HIS A 124 20.60 -18.27 22.72
N PHE A 125 19.37 -17.86 22.43
CA PHE A 125 18.91 -16.51 22.79
C PHE A 125 18.11 -16.48 24.09
N HIS A 126 17.78 -17.62 24.68
CA HIS A 126 16.99 -17.63 25.91
C HIS A 126 17.80 -17.06 27.08
N GLY A 127 17.20 -16.15 27.87
CA GLY A 127 17.85 -15.47 29.00
C GLY A 127 18.95 -14.44 28.67
N LYS A 128 19.48 -14.39 27.44
CA LYS A 128 20.63 -13.54 27.07
C LYS A 128 20.21 -12.29 26.27
N LYS A 129 20.93 -11.19 26.40
CA LYS A 129 20.78 -10.01 25.51
C LYS A 129 21.30 -10.35 24.12
N PHE A 130 20.64 -9.88 23.06
CA PHE A 130 21.11 -10.14 21.71
C PHE A 130 20.85 -9.03 20.70
N ILE A 131 21.75 -8.91 19.71
CA ILE A 131 21.61 -8.02 18.55
C ILE A 131 21.66 -8.84 17.26
N VAL A 132 20.67 -8.67 16.39
CA VAL A 132 20.59 -9.38 15.11
C VAL A 132 20.72 -8.41 13.93
N ALA A 133 21.72 -8.61 13.07
CA ALA A 133 21.91 -7.88 11.82
C ALA A 133 21.01 -8.45 10.70
N MET A 134 19.72 -8.10 10.67
CA MET A 134 18.81 -8.73 9.71
C MET A 134 19.10 -8.33 8.25
N LYS A 135 19.18 -9.33 7.37
CA LYS A 135 18.95 -9.15 5.93
C LYS A 135 17.46 -8.83 5.71
N PRO A 136 17.08 -7.98 4.75
CA PRO A 136 15.69 -7.62 4.51
C PRO A 136 14.78 -8.77 4.02
N ASP A 137 15.25 -10.01 3.94
CA ASP A 137 14.39 -11.16 3.60
C ASP A 137 13.19 -11.24 4.58
N PRO A 138 11.96 -11.02 4.07
CA PRO A 138 10.75 -11.01 4.88
C PRO A 138 10.50 -12.33 5.61
N GLN A 139 10.89 -13.48 5.04
CA GLN A 139 10.64 -14.78 5.65
C GLN A 139 11.52 -15.04 6.87
N ASN A 140 12.80 -14.70 6.78
CA ASN A 140 13.75 -14.79 7.90
C ASN A 140 13.34 -13.84 9.04
N CYS A 141 12.94 -12.62 8.71
CA CYS A 141 12.45 -11.64 9.66
C CYS A 141 11.16 -12.08 10.37
N LYS A 142 10.19 -12.61 9.62
CA LYS A 142 8.86 -12.98 10.14
C LYS A 142 8.92 -14.18 11.07
N LYS A 143 9.77 -15.17 10.79
CA LYS A 143 9.94 -16.34 11.66
C LYS A 143 10.67 -15.97 12.96
N LEU A 144 11.82 -15.28 12.89
CA LEU A 144 12.57 -14.81 14.08
C LEU A 144 11.75 -13.88 15.00
N ARG A 145 10.83 -13.10 14.43
CA ARG A 145 9.94 -12.20 15.19
C ARG A 145 8.81 -12.95 15.91
N LYS A 146 8.26 -14.01 15.31
CA LYS A 146 7.11 -14.74 15.87
C LYS A 146 7.46 -15.67 17.03
N THR A 147 8.70 -16.15 17.12
CA THR A 147 9.09 -17.28 18.00
C THR A 147 9.86 -16.88 19.25
N SER A 148 10.22 -15.61 19.40
CA SER A 148 10.78 -15.11 20.67
C SER A 148 9.69 -14.75 21.65
N LEU A 149 9.82 -15.24 22.87
CA LEU A 149 8.81 -15.08 23.92
C LEU A 149 9.04 -13.84 24.81
N THR A 150 9.81 -12.84 24.37
CA THR A 150 10.14 -11.62 25.14
C THR A 150 10.04 -10.33 24.31
N SER A 151 9.90 -9.20 25.01
CA SER A 151 9.89 -7.84 24.46
C SER A 151 11.11 -7.58 23.57
N LYS A 152 10.89 -6.90 22.43
CA LYS A 152 11.88 -6.68 21.38
C LYS A 152 11.75 -5.29 20.76
N ALA A 153 12.86 -4.78 20.24
CA ALA A 153 12.88 -3.54 19.47
C ALA A 153 13.52 -3.74 18.09
N THR A 154 13.15 -2.90 17.13
CA THR A 154 13.80 -2.84 15.81
C THR A 154 14.40 -1.45 15.63
N LEU A 155 15.67 -1.40 15.30
CA LEU A 155 16.37 -0.16 14.96
C LEU A 155 16.78 -0.18 13.50
N TYR A 156 16.82 1.01 12.88
CA TYR A 156 17.30 1.19 11.52
C TYR A 156 18.70 1.80 11.53
N LEU A 157 19.64 1.14 10.86
CA LEU A 157 21.00 1.62 10.68
C LEU A 157 21.03 2.69 9.58
N GLY A 158 21.19 3.95 10.00
CA GLY A 158 21.46 5.09 9.12
C GLY A 158 22.91 5.12 8.65
N THR A 159 23.15 5.69 7.46
CA THR A 159 24.50 5.94 6.95
C THR A 159 25.06 7.32 7.33
N LEU A 160 24.20 8.23 7.80
CA LEU A 160 24.52 9.58 8.27
C LEU A 160 24.20 9.74 9.75
N SER A 161 24.93 10.57 10.46
CA SER A 161 24.47 11.15 11.72
C SER A 161 23.42 12.24 11.47
N LEU A 162 22.66 12.64 12.49
CA LEU A 162 21.71 13.74 12.35
C LEU A 162 22.42 15.05 11.98
N PRO A 163 23.55 15.43 12.62
CA PRO A 163 24.34 16.58 12.19
C PRO A 163 24.81 16.50 10.73
N GLU A 164 25.26 15.33 10.27
CA GLU A 164 25.66 15.12 8.87
C GLU A 164 24.47 15.29 7.92
N ALA A 165 23.30 14.76 8.29
CA ALA A 165 22.07 14.93 7.55
C ALA A 165 21.63 16.40 7.49
N GLU A 166 21.72 17.14 8.60
CA GLU A 166 21.37 18.56 8.68
C GLU A 166 22.32 19.43 7.84
N ALA A 167 23.61 19.12 7.89
CA ALA A 167 24.61 19.78 7.05
C ALA A 167 24.34 19.50 5.56
N MET A 168 24.01 18.25 5.20
CA MET A 168 23.71 17.86 3.82
C MET A 168 22.38 18.46 3.33
N ARG A 169 21.38 18.58 4.22
CA ARG A 169 20.13 19.33 3.96
C ARG A 169 20.43 20.78 3.60
N ALA A 170 21.19 21.47 4.46
CA ALA A 170 21.52 22.88 4.26
C ALA A 170 22.30 23.10 2.95
N ALA A 171 23.20 22.18 2.59
CA ALA A 171 24.04 22.30 1.42
C ALA A 171 23.36 21.87 0.10
N CYS A 172 22.57 20.79 0.12
CA CYS A 172 22.11 20.11 -1.10
C CYS A 172 20.58 20.03 -1.23
N TYR A 173 19.86 20.08 -0.11
CA TYR A 173 18.40 19.91 -0.08
C TYR A 173 17.72 21.00 0.77
N PRO A 174 17.95 22.29 0.50
CA PRO A 174 17.46 23.37 1.37
C PRO A 174 15.93 23.45 1.43
N HIS A 175 15.25 22.87 0.44
CA HIS A 175 13.79 22.76 0.36
C HIS A 175 13.19 21.75 1.36
N VAL A 176 13.99 20.82 1.89
CA VAL A 176 13.54 19.93 2.97
C VAL A 176 13.61 20.72 4.29
N LEU A 177 12.48 20.81 4.99
CA LEU A 177 12.40 21.50 6.29
C LEU A 177 13.27 20.78 7.34
N ALA A 178 13.97 21.54 8.19
CA ALA A 178 14.87 20.99 9.19
C ALA A 178 14.14 20.10 10.20
N ASP A 179 12.94 20.50 10.65
CA ASP A 179 12.14 19.72 11.57
C ASP A 179 11.65 18.41 10.92
N LEU A 180 11.23 18.48 9.65
CA LEU A 180 10.84 17.29 8.90
C LEU A 180 12.00 16.31 8.73
N LEU A 181 13.22 16.80 8.47
CA LEU A 181 14.43 15.98 8.43
C LEU A 181 14.67 15.26 9.76
N ARG A 182 14.55 15.98 10.89
CA ARG A 182 14.74 15.41 12.24
C ARG A 182 13.72 14.32 12.53
N THR A 183 12.44 14.57 12.26
CA THR A 183 11.39 13.56 12.41
C THR A 183 11.66 12.34 11.52
N ARG A 184 12.04 12.55 10.26
CA ARG A 184 12.43 11.45 9.35
C ARG A 184 13.64 10.68 9.87
N TYR A 185 14.64 11.36 10.43
CA TYR A 185 15.83 10.74 10.99
C TYR A 185 15.52 9.89 12.23
N GLU A 186 14.64 10.38 13.12
CA GLU A 186 14.20 9.63 14.29
C GLU A 186 13.52 8.30 13.92
N VAL A 187 12.72 8.33 12.86
CA VAL A 187 11.88 7.20 12.42
C VAL A 187 12.62 6.25 11.49
N MET A 188 13.36 6.78 10.52
CA MET A 188 13.96 6.03 9.39
C MET A 188 15.49 5.89 9.52
N GLY A 189 16.09 6.58 10.49
CA GLY A 189 17.54 6.68 10.64
C GLY A 189 18.18 7.60 9.59
N GLY A 190 19.50 7.65 9.63
CA GLY A 190 20.37 8.43 8.75
C GLY A 190 20.46 8.02 7.27
N ILE A 191 19.40 7.52 6.63
CA ILE A 191 19.47 7.02 5.24
C ILE A 191 19.11 8.13 4.24
N PRO A 192 20.05 8.65 3.43
CA PRO A 192 19.86 9.83 2.59
C PRO A 192 18.59 9.83 1.73
N ARG A 193 18.32 8.74 1.01
CA ARG A 193 17.16 8.69 0.09
C ARG A 193 15.81 8.88 0.81
N TYR A 194 15.71 8.50 2.08
CA TYR A 194 14.49 8.66 2.88
C TYR A 194 14.45 9.99 3.62
N LEU A 195 15.62 10.50 4.00
CA LEU A 195 15.75 11.82 4.61
C LEU A 195 15.40 12.94 3.63
N PHE A 196 15.85 12.83 2.37
CA PHE A 196 15.78 13.92 1.38
C PHE A 196 14.83 13.66 0.21
N GLY A 197 14.14 12.52 0.18
CA GLY A 197 13.15 12.21 -0.85
C GLY A 197 11.95 13.15 -0.83
N THR A 198 11.36 13.38 -2.00
CA THR A 198 10.14 14.17 -2.21
C THR A 198 8.87 13.48 -1.69
N PHE A 199 8.94 12.17 -1.43
CA PHE A 199 7.83 11.39 -0.94
C PHE A 199 7.60 11.57 0.56
N LEU A 200 6.36 11.88 0.93
CA LEU A 200 5.71 11.37 2.14
C LEU A 200 4.41 10.69 1.72
N PRO A 201 4.31 9.36 1.82
CA PRO A 201 3.01 8.75 2.00
C PRO A 201 3.07 7.77 3.17
N GLY A 202 2.18 7.98 4.13
CA GLY A 202 1.82 6.92 5.04
C GLY A 202 2.87 6.54 6.08
N GLY A 203 2.46 5.79 7.10
CA GLY A 203 3.34 5.37 8.17
C GLY A 203 4.49 4.47 7.69
N VAL A 204 5.45 4.20 8.57
CA VAL A 204 6.62 3.32 8.37
C VAL A 204 6.27 1.93 7.80
N ASP A 205 5.01 1.51 7.90
CA ASP A 205 4.53 0.22 7.40
C ASP A 205 3.98 0.27 5.95
N GLU A 206 3.52 1.42 5.46
CA GLU A 206 3.05 1.60 4.08
C GLU A 206 4.22 1.70 3.10
N ALA A 207 5.25 2.49 3.44
CA ALA A 207 6.49 2.52 2.67
C ALA A 207 7.21 1.16 2.63
N LYS A 208 6.98 0.28 3.62
CA LYS A 208 7.49 -1.11 3.60
C LYS A 208 6.68 -1.98 2.65
N ASN A 209 5.35 -1.92 2.73
CA ASN A 209 4.46 -2.73 1.91
C ASN A 209 4.58 -2.37 0.43
N GLU A 210 4.76 -1.10 0.10
CA GLU A 210 4.92 -0.63 -1.28
C GLU A 210 6.23 -1.13 -1.90
N VAL A 211 7.34 -1.10 -1.15
CA VAL A 211 8.62 -1.68 -1.57
C VAL A 211 8.48 -3.18 -1.83
N GLU A 212 7.79 -3.90 -0.94
CA GLU A 212 7.56 -5.35 -1.08
C GLU A 212 6.70 -5.66 -2.32
N GLN A 213 5.66 -4.87 -2.58
CA GLN A 213 4.79 -5.03 -3.75
C GLN A 213 5.48 -4.72 -5.07
N MET A 214 6.30 -3.66 -5.14
CA MET A 214 7.03 -3.31 -6.36
C MET A 214 8.11 -4.35 -6.69
N GLN A 215 8.77 -4.92 -5.68
CA GLN A 215 9.72 -6.01 -5.86
C GLN A 215 9.04 -7.29 -6.38
N LEU A 216 7.86 -7.61 -5.85
CA LEU A 216 7.09 -8.79 -6.25
C LEU A 216 6.55 -8.66 -7.68
N ARG A 217 6.07 -7.47 -8.06
CA ARG A 217 5.54 -7.20 -9.41
C ARG A 217 6.63 -7.32 -10.49
N ALA A 218 7.81 -6.75 -10.24
CA ALA A 218 8.95 -6.87 -11.15
C ALA A 218 9.48 -8.31 -11.27
N LEU A 219 9.38 -9.10 -10.19
CA LEU A 219 9.75 -10.52 -10.21
C LEU A 219 8.78 -11.33 -11.10
N ASN A 220 7.48 -11.05 -11.00
CA ASN A 220 6.47 -11.72 -11.82
C ASN A 220 6.59 -11.34 -13.30
N GLU A 221 6.86 -10.08 -13.61
CA GLU A 221 7.05 -9.59 -14.98
C GLU A 221 8.29 -10.20 -15.66
N ALA A 222 9.38 -10.40 -14.91
CA ALA A 222 10.57 -11.10 -15.39
C ALA A 222 10.35 -12.60 -15.64
N VAL A 223 9.39 -13.22 -14.94
CA VAL A 223 8.97 -14.62 -15.15
C VAL A 223 8.06 -14.75 -16.36
N GLU A 224 7.20 -13.75 -16.60
CA GLU A 224 6.20 -13.76 -17.67
C GLU A 224 6.76 -13.34 -19.04
N HIS A 225 7.81 -12.51 -19.08
CA HIS A 225 8.39 -11.99 -20.34
C HIS A 225 9.93 -12.15 -20.46
N PRO A 226 10.47 -13.38 -20.41
CA PRO A 226 11.92 -13.63 -20.41
C PRO A 226 12.65 -13.21 -21.70
N LEU A 227 11.93 -13.05 -22.82
CA LEU A 227 12.49 -12.74 -24.15
C LEU A 227 12.64 -11.23 -24.46
N GLN A 228 12.21 -10.33 -23.57
CA GLN A 228 12.50 -8.89 -23.73
C GLN A 228 13.94 -8.52 -23.33
N ILE A 229 14.73 -9.49 -22.86
CA ILE A 229 16.13 -9.32 -22.50
C ILE A 229 16.99 -9.86 -23.66
N ASP A 230 17.03 -9.16 -24.80
CA ASP A 230 17.94 -9.54 -25.88
C ASP A 230 19.28 -8.80 -25.77
N GLY A 231 20.34 -9.61 -25.62
CA GLY A 231 21.72 -9.27 -25.33
C GLY A 231 22.63 -9.42 -26.55
N GLY A 232 22.25 -8.80 -27.66
CA GLY A 232 22.99 -8.93 -28.92
C GLY A 232 24.25 -8.06 -29.01
N GLU A 233 25.25 -8.26 -28.14
CA GLU A 233 26.69 -7.98 -28.39
C GLU A 233 27.58 -8.15 -27.14
N VAL A 234 27.52 -9.30 -26.46
CA VAL A 234 28.55 -9.63 -25.45
C VAL A 234 29.13 -11.01 -25.74
N ALA A 235 30.46 -11.04 -25.91
CA ALA A 235 31.22 -12.26 -26.17
C ALA A 235 30.96 -13.36 -25.13
N SER A 236 31.00 -14.60 -25.60
CA SER A 236 30.65 -15.87 -24.92
C SER A 236 31.38 -16.16 -23.60
N ASP A 237 32.35 -15.34 -23.21
CA ASP A 237 33.26 -15.64 -22.10
C ASP A 237 32.72 -15.10 -20.75
N PHE A 238 31.51 -14.54 -20.74
CA PHE A 238 30.85 -13.98 -19.56
C PHE A 238 29.45 -14.55 -19.28
N GLU A 239 29.14 -15.72 -19.83
CA GLU A 239 27.84 -16.40 -19.70
C GLU A 239 27.45 -16.78 -18.26
N HIS A 240 28.35 -16.63 -17.28
CA HIS A 240 28.12 -16.96 -15.86
C HIS A 240 27.88 -15.73 -14.96
N LEU A 241 27.74 -14.52 -15.53
CA LEU A 241 27.58 -13.27 -14.76
C LEU A 241 26.25 -12.55 -15.00
N TRP A 242 25.14 -13.29 -14.93
CA TRP A 242 23.81 -12.67 -14.82
C TRP A 242 23.42 -12.44 -13.36
N SER A 243 23.22 -11.17 -13.00
CA SER A 243 22.72 -10.69 -11.70
C SER A 243 21.37 -10.00 -11.88
N LEU A 244 20.38 -10.34 -11.04
CA LEU A 244 19.04 -9.74 -10.97
C LEU A 244 19.01 -8.39 -10.19
N TYR A 245 18.01 -7.57 -10.51
CA TYR A 245 18.04 -6.11 -10.72
C TYR A 245 17.59 -5.19 -9.55
N HIS A 246 18.04 -3.93 -9.60
CA HIS A 246 17.23 -2.75 -9.23
C HIS A 246 16.90 -1.99 -10.53
N ILE A 247 15.66 -1.54 -10.69
CA ILE A 247 15.20 -0.72 -11.81
C ILE A 247 14.73 0.63 -11.24
N GLN A 248 15.27 1.73 -11.75
CA GLN A 248 14.73 3.07 -11.50
C GLN A 248 14.21 3.62 -12.84
N PRO A 249 12.99 4.18 -12.91
CA PRO A 249 12.53 4.82 -14.13
C PRO A 249 13.38 6.07 -14.40
N VAL A 250 13.71 6.30 -15.67
CA VAL A 250 14.54 7.44 -16.06
C VAL A 250 13.68 8.70 -16.04
N SER A 251 14.06 9.68 -15.23
CA SER A 251 13.51 11.03 -15.31
C SER A 251 14.24 11.79 -16.41
N ASN A 252 13.50 12.20 -17.44
CA ASN A 252 14.02 13.13 -18.43
C ASN A 252 13.19 14.41 -18.36
N ALA A 253 13.83 15.51 -17.95
CA ALA A 253 13.18 16.82 -17.79
C ALA A 253 11.92 16.84 -16.89
N GLY A 254 11.84 15.96 -15.88
CA GLY A 254 10.71 15.92 -14.94
C GLY A 254 9.53 15.05 -15.39
N VAL A 255 9.61 14.42 -16.57
CA VAL A 255 8.68 13.37 -17.00
C VAL A 255 9.33 12.02 -16.72
N ILE A 256 8.64 11.17 -15.96
CA ILE A 256 9.08 9.81 -15.63
C ILE A 256 8.72 8.92 -16.84
N ASP A 257 9.74 8.44 -17.56
CA ASP A 257 9.56 7.51 -18.67
C ASP A 257 9.67 6.07 -18.15
N TYR A 258 8.53 5.39 -18.07
CA TYR A 258 8.42 4.03 -17.53
C TYR A 258 8.88 2.95 -18.52
N HIS A 259 9.18 3.29 -19.78
CA HIS A 259 9.61 2.34 -20.80
C HIS A 259 11.14 2.20 -20.92
N ARG A 260 11.90 2.95 -20.10
CA ARG A 260 13.37 2.89 -20.08
C ARG A 260 13.87 2.58 -18.68
N TYR A 261 14.62 1.49 -18.58
CA TYR A 261 15.18 0.99 -17.32
C TYR A 261 16.70 1.09 -17.31
N THR A 262 17.28 1.52 -16.20
CA THR A 262 18.73 1.45 -15.99
C THR A 262 19.10 0.15 -15.27
N ILE A 263 20.01 -0.63 -15.86
CA ILE A 263 20.53 -1.89 -15.29
C ILE A 263 21.64 -1.59 -14.27
N GLU A 264 21.51 -2.07 -13.03
CA GLU A 264 22.55 -1.96 -12.01
C GLU A 264 23.19 -3.32 -11.63
N ILE A 265 24.51 -3.30 -11.50
CA ILE A 265 25.35 -4.45 -11.17
C ILE A 265 25.10 -4.85 -9.71
N CYS A 266 24.51 -6.03 -9.48
CA CYS A 266 24.11 -6.51 -8.15
C CYS A 266 24.88 -7.73 -7.63
N CYS A 267 25.95 -8.17 -8.31
CA CYS A 267 26.83 -9.19 -7.75
C CYS A 267 27.83 -8.54 -6.78
N ASP A 268 27.85 -8.96 -5.50
CA ASP A 268 28.79 -8.45 -4.49
C ASP A 268 30.25 -8.67 -4.90
N ASP A 269 30.55 -9.75 -5.64
CA ASP A 269 31.88 -10.00 -6.20
C ASP A 269 32.21 -8.99 -7.32
N ALA A 270 31.26 -8.68 -8.20
CA ALA A 270 31.44 -7.67 -9.25
C ALA A 270 31.52 -6.24 -8.69
N ARG A 271 30.70 -5.89 -7.69
CA ARG A 271 30.77 -4.61 -6.97
C ARG A 271 32.08 -4.47 -6.23
N THR A 272 32.53 -5.53 -5.57
CA THR A 272 33.83 -5.56 -4.87
C THR A 272 34.98 -5.42 -5.86
N LYS A 273 34.99 -6.17 -6.97
CA LYS A 273 36.00 -6.06 -8.03
C LYS A 273 36.00 -4.69 -8.70
N LEU A 274 34.83 -4.13 -9.00
CA LEU A 274 34.68 -2.79 -9.59
C LEU A 274 35.13 -1.71 -8.60
N ARG A 275 34.76 -1.81 -7.32
CA ARG A 275 35.22 -0.91 -6.27
C ARG A 275 36.73 -1.00 -6.09
N THR A 276 37.32 -2.19 -6.07
CA THR A 276 38.78 -2.39 -6.01
C THR A 276 39.48 -1.69 -7.19
N LYS A 277 38.99 -1.90 -8.42
CA LYS A 277 39.51 -1.21 -9.61
C LYS A 277 39.29 0.30 -9.61
N LEU A 278 38.19 0.78 -9.02
CA LEU A 278 37.97 2.22 -8.83
C LEU A 278 38.96 2.77 -7.78
N MET A 279 39.20 2.05 -6.69
CA MET A 279 40.16 2.44 -5.66
C MET A 279 41.61 2.44 -6.14
N GLU A 280 41.95 1.80 -7.25
CA GLU A 280 43.25 1.94 -7.93
C GLU A 280 43.43 3.30 -8.61
N LYS A 281 42.32 4.01 -8.92
CA LYS A 281 42.36 5.31 -9.58
C LYS A 281 42.69 6.44 -8.59
N SER A 282 43.28 7.52 -9.10
CA SER A 282 43.56 8.71 -8.30
C SER A 282 42.26 9.41 -7.88
N VAL A 283 42.31 10.17 -6.78
CA VAL A 283 41.17 10.95 -6.27
C VAL A 283 40.59 11.86 -7.35
N THR A 284 41.45 12.55 -8.13
CA THR A 284 41.03 13.40 -9.24
C THR A 284 40.32 12.62 -10.34
N ALA A 285 40.79 11.42 -10.67
CA ALA A 285 40.16 10.56 -11.67
C ALA A 285 38.80 10.04 -11.20
N LEU A 286 38.68 9.67 -9.91
CA LEU A 286 37.43 9.25 -9.31
C LEU A 286 36.39 10.36 -9.23
N TRP A 287 36.82 11.59 -8.90
CA TRP A 287 35.94 12.75 -8.91
C TRP A 287 35.41 13.06 -10.31
N ARG A 288 36.28 13.03 -11.32
CA ARG A 288 35.84 13.20 -12.73
C ARG A 288 34.86 12.11 -13.12
N LEU A 289 35.14 10.85 -12.80
CA LEU A 289 34.23 9.73 -13.07
C LEU A 289 32.87 9.93 -12.39
N TYR A 290 32.83 10.33 -11.12
CA TYR A 290 31.57 10.63 -10.43
C TYR A 290 30.82 11.80 -11.08
N ARG A 291 31.50 12.94 -11.28
CA ARG A 291 30.94 14.16 -11.87
C ARG A 291 30.35 13.91 -13.26
N ASP A 292 31.05 13.14 -14.07
CA ASP A 292 30.67 12.86 -15.46
C ASP A 292 29.66 11.69 -15.56
N THR A 293 29.25 11.11 -14.43
CA THR A 293 28.16 10.13 -14.40
C THR A 293 26.81 10.84 -14.29
N ALA A 294 25.94 10.65 -15.29
CA ALA A 294 24.59 11.21 -15.29
C ALA A 294 23.73 10.64 -14.13
N GLU A 295 22.75 11.43 -13.67
CA GLU A 295 21.96 11.13 -12.47
C GLU A 295 21.15 9.83 -12.60
N GLN A 296 20.65 9.55 -13.80
CA GLN A 296 19.90 8.35 -14.16
C GLN A 296 20.69 7.02 -13.98
N HIS A 297 21.99 7.09 -13.71
CA HIS A 297 22.85 5.94 -13.41
C HIS A 297 23.10 5.81 -11.90
N GLY A 298 22.04 5.93 -11.10
CA GLY A 298 22.06 6.17 -9.65
C GLY A 298 23.05 5.33 -8.84
N GLY A 299 23.09 4.02 -9.05
CA GLY A 299 23.94 3.10 -8.31
C GLY A 299 25.37 3.02 -8.82
N LEU A 300 25.60 3.20 -10.13
CA LEU A 300 26.98 3.38 -10.64
C LEU A 300 27.55 4.71 -10.15
N ARG A 301 26.73 5.76 -10.12
CA ARG A 301 27.09 7.08 -9.60
C ARG A 301 27.35 7.01 -8.10
N GLY A 302 26.49 6.31 -7.34
CA GLY A 302 26.68 6.04 -5.91
C GLY A 302 27.96 5.27 -5.63
N LEU A 303 28.25 4.20 -6.38
CA LEU A 303 29.47 3.41 -6.22
C LEU A 303 30.73 4.22 -6.54
N ARG A 304 30.68 5.08 -7.58
CA ARG A 304 31.77 6.02 -7.93
C ARG A 304 31.96 7.08 -6.86
N TYR A 305 30.87 7.59 -6.29
CA TYR A 305 30.91 8.53 -5.18
C TYR A 305 31.52 7.89 -3.92
N GLU A 306 31.08 6.69 -3.55
CA GLU A 306 31.63 5.93 -2.43
C GLU A 306 33.12 5.64 -2.61
N ALA A 307 33.55 5.24 -3.81
CA ALA A 307 34.96 5.01 -4.12
C ALA A 307 35.77 6.31 -4.05
N TYR A 308 35.25 7.42 -4.60
CA TYR A 308 35.86 8.75 -4.48
C TYR A 308 36.01 9.16 -3.01
N ALA A 309 34.92 9.11 -2.24
CA ALA A 309 34.88 9.49 -0.84
C ALA A 309 35.87 8.66 -0.02
N HIS A 310 35.83 7.33 -0.18
CA HIS A 310 36.78 6.43 0.49
C HIS A 310 38.23 6.73 0.10
N LYS A 311 38.55 6.87 -1.18
CA LYS A 311 39.93 7.09 -1.62
C LYS A 311 40.45 8.42 -1.12
N LYS A 312 39.64 9.48 -1.19
CA LYS A 312 40.00 10.82 -0.73
C LYS A 312 40.24 10.84 0.77
N THR A 313 39.33 10.25 1.56
CA THR A 313 39.49 10.13 3.01
C THR A 313 40.76 9.34 3.38
N LEU A 314 41.09 8.28 2.64
CA LEU A 314 42.27 7.46 2.87
C LEU A 314 43.59 8.14 2.46
N SER A 315 43.61 8.93 1.38
CA SER A 315 44.85 9.51 0.85
C SER A 315 45.14 10.93 1.32
N GLU A 316 44.11 11.74 1.56
CA GLU A 316 44.25 13.18 1.82
C GLU A 316 43.77 13.57 3.23
N GLY A 317 43.11 12.66 3.97
CA GLY A 317 42.36 13.06 5.15
C GLY A 317 41.15 13.93 4.78
N LEU A 318 40.47 14.51 5.78
CA LEU A 318 39.23 15.28 5.57
C LEU A 318 39.43 16.81 5.48
N ASP A 319 40.66 17.31 5.68
CA ASP A 319 40.96 18.74 5.55
C ASP A 319 41.33 19.08 4.10
N GLY A 320 40.55 19.95 3.46
CA GLY A 320 40.84 20.35 2.09
C GLY A 320 40.02 21.52 1.56
N ARG A 321 40.61 22.23 0.58
CA ARG A 321 39.91 23.25 -0.21
C ARG A 321 39.17 22.58 -1.36
N ALA A 322 37.84 22.69 -1.35
CA ALA A 322 37.00 22.23 -2.45
C ALA A 322 36.59 23.42 -3.32
N PRO A 323 36.76 23.39 -4.66
CA PRO A 323 36.23 24.44 -5.53
C PRO A 323 34.70 24.48 -5.46
N CYS A 324 34.14 25.67 -5.24
CA CYS A 324 32.71 25.93 -5.18
C CYS A 324 32.04 25.53 -6.50
N LEU A 325 30.99 24.72 -6.43
CA LEU A 325 30.25 24.31 -7.61
C LEU A 325 29.22 25.38 -7.98
N THR A 326 29.08 25.63 -9.27
CA THR A 326 28.04 26.46 -9.88
C THR A 326 27.23 25.61 -10.85
N GLN A 327 26.06 26.09 -11.26
CA GLN A 327 25.20 25.38 -12.22
C GLN A 327 25.87 25.04 -13.56
N ARG A 328 27.02 25.64 -13.89
CA ARG A 328 27.76 25.38 -15.13
C ARG A 328 29.11 24.68 -14.93
N GLY A 329 29.40 24.18 -13.72
CA GLY A 329 30.64 23.48 -13.38
C GLY A 329 31.35 24.07 -12.16
N THR A 330 32.65 23.78 -11.99
CA THR A 330 33.46 24.33 -10.89
C THR A 330 33.66 25.84 -11.06
N GLY A 331 33.09 26.62 -10.15
CA GLY A 331 33.32 28.05 -10.03
C GLY A 331 34.72 28.37 -9.50
N LYS A 332 35.14 29.63 -9.64
CA LYS A 332 36.51 30.08 -9.28
C LYS A 332 36.76 30.16 -7.76
N GLY A 333 35.72 30.09 -6.93
CA GLY A 333 35.88 30.10 -5.47
C GLY A 333 36.30 28.73 -4.96
N SER A 334 37.06 28.68 -3.86
CA SER A 334 37.31 27.43 -3.11
C SER A 334 36.84 27.60 -1.68
N LEU A 335 36.00 26.69 -1.19
CA LEU A 335 35.63 26.62 0.21
C LEU A 335 36.68 25.80 0.96
N SER A 336 37.26 26.36 2.01
CA SER A 336 38.10 25.59 2.94
C SER A 336 37.15 24.83 3.85
N VAL A 337 37.13 23.51 3.73
CA VAL A 337 36.40 22.64 4.66
C VAL A 337 37.40 22.26 5.74
N ASN A 338 37.22 22.83 6.93
CA ASN A 338 38.01 22.46 8.11
C ASN A 338 37.25 21.37 8.88
N THR A 339 37.98 20.36 9.33
CA THR A 339 37.46 19.31 10.20
C THR A 339 36.90 19.93 11.49
N PRO A 340 35.65 19.63 11.90
CA PRO A 340 35.17 20.01 13.22
C PRO A 340 36.03 19.37 14.30
N VAL A 341 36.33 20.10 15.38
CA VAL A 341 37.25 19.73 16.49
C VAL A 341 36.93 18.35 17.14
N ALA A 342 35.80 17.74 16.82
CA ALA A 342 35.30 16.49 17.40
C ALA A 342 35.80 15.17 16.74
N LEU A 343 36.54 15.19 15.63
CA LEU A 343 37.13 13.97 15.05
C LEU A 343 38.53 13.71 15.62
N GLN A 344 38.65 12.85 16.64
CA GLN A 344 39.94 12.35 17.12
C GLN A 344 40.33 11.03 16.45
N LYS A 345 41.62 10.94 16.07
CA LYS A 345 42.27 9.72 15.59
C LYS A 345 42.43 8.74 16.75
N ILE A 346 41.68 7.65 16.76
CA ILE A 346 41.86 6.59 17.75
C ILE A 346 42.81 5.55 17.16
N VAL A 347 43.94 5.36 17.83
CA VAL A 347 44.89 4.26 17.57
C VAL A 347 44.46 3.13 18.49
N LEU A 348 44.10 1.97 17.93
CA LEU A 348 43.90 0.78 18.75
C LEU A 348 45.24 0.38 19.39
N PRO A 349 45.25 -0.13 20.64
CA PRO A 349 46.49 -0.61 21.23
C PRO A 349 47.13 -1.64 20.29
N ASP A 350 48.44 -1.48 20.13
CA ASP A 350 49.28 -2.20 19.18
C ASP A 350 49.22 -3.70 19.51
N ASN A 351 48.35 -4.46 18.84
CA ASN A 351 48.32 -5.93 18.91
C ASN A 351 49.45 -6.53 18.04
N ASN A 352 50.62 -5.90 18.11
CA ASN A 352 51.85 -6.43 17.59
C ASN A 352 52.17 -7.70 18.39
N VAL A 353 51.66 -8.84 17.92
CA VAL A 353 52.32 -10.13 18.06
C VAL A 353 53.63 -10.10 17.27
N GLY A 354 54.50 -9.16 17.64
CA GLY A 354 55.92 -9.20 17.37
C GLY A 354 56.56 -10.40 18.09
N PRO A 355 57.90 -10.52 18.02
CA PRO A 355 58.74 -11.73 17.85
C PRO A 355 58.42 -13.04 18.60
N HIS A 356 57.51 -13.05 19.58
CA HIS A 356 57.03 -14.23 20.29
C HIS A 356 56.28 -15.23 19.38
N PHE A 357 55.51 -14.76 18.38
CA PHE A 357 54.83 -15.65 17.44
C PHE A 357 55.81 -16.31 16.44
N GLN A 358 56.83 -15.57 15.99
CA GLN A 358 57.90 -16.13 15.15
C GLN A 358 58.78 -17.11 15.93
N ALA A 359 59.01 -16.86 17.22
CA ALA A 359 59.70 -17.80 18.12
C ALA A 359 58.90 -19.10 18.30
N ALA A 360 57.57 -19.03 18.43
CA ALA A 360 56.69 -20.20 18.51
C ALA A 360 56.63 -21.01 17.19
N ILE A 361 56.63 -20.32 16.03
CA ILE A 361 56.71 -20.98 14.72
C ILE A 361 58.07 -21.67 14.52
N ASN A 362 59.17 -21.01 14.92
CA ASN A 362 60.51 -21.59 14.81
C ASN A 362 60.74 -22.74 15.79
N GLN A 363 60.09 -22.73 16.97
CA GLN A 363 60.06 -23.87 17.89
C GLN A 363 59.25 -25.05 17.33
N ALA A 364 58.17 -24.77 16.59
CA ALA A 364 57.31 -25.79 16.00
C ALA A 364 57.89 -26.42 14.71
N THR A 365 58.67 -25.66 13.92
CA THR A 365 59.35 -26.19 12.72
C THR A 365 60.66 -26.94 13.02
N GLN A 366 61.21 -26.82 14.23
CA GLN A 366 62.41 -27.59 14.63
C GLN A 366 62.11 -28.93 15.31
N SER A 367 60.84 -29.30 15.53
CA SER A 367 60.49 -30.50 16.33
C SER A 367 59.83 -31.67 15.57
N THR A 368 59.80 -31.65 14.24
CA THR A 368 59.40 -32.85 13.46
C THR A 368 60.57 -33.43 12.69
N ASP A 369 61.49 -34.03 13.47
CA ASP A 369 62.40 -35.05 12.98
C ASP A 369 61.60 -36.33 12.66
N GLY A 370 61.98 -37.00 11.58
CA GLY A 370 61.09 -37.80 10.74
C GLY A 370 60.52 -39.11 11.30
N ARG A 371 59.46 -39.58 10.63
CA ARG A 371 59.25 -40.98 10.20
C ARG A 371 57.96 -41.16 9.38
N ASP A 372 58.15 -41.66 8.16
CA ASP A 372 57.32 -42.55 7.32
C ASP A 372 55.78 -42.51 7.36
N CYS A 373 55.15 -42.25 6.20
CA CYS A 373 54.46 -43.32 5.43
C CYS A 373 53.84 -42.81 4.11
N THR A 374 53.77 -43.73 3.16
CA THR A 374 53.63 -43.58 1.70
C THR A 374 52.18 -43.67 1.15
N VAL A 375 51.95 -42.89 0.09
CA VAL A 375 51.11 -43.06 -1.13
C VAL A 375 50.20 -44.29 -1.26
N SER A 376 48.91 -44.10 -1.64
CA SER A 376 48.21 -44.92 -2.67
C SER A 376 46.78 -44.42 -3.05
N GLN A 377 46.62 -44.03 -4.34
CA GLN A 377 45.55 -44.39 -5.33
C GLN A 377 44.05 -44.26 -4.94
N LYS A 378 43.09 -43.78 -5.77
CA LYS A 378 42.92 -43.81 -7.23
C LYS A 378 41.68 -42.95 -7.61
N CYS A 379 41.83 -42.10 -8.62
CA CYS A 379 40.74 -41.63 -9.49
C CYS A 379 40.73 -42.53 -10.73
N GLN A 380 39.57 -43.03 -11.19
CA GLN A 380 39.19 -43.18 -12.61
C GLN A 380 37.86 -43.93 -12.84
N HIS A 381 36.96 -43.28 -13.60
CA HIS A 381 36.08 -43.76 -14.68
C HIS A 381 34.98 -44.81 -14.45
N TYR A 382 33.73 -44.50 -14.85
CA TYR A 382 33.13 -45.00 -16.11
C TYR A 382 31.81 -44.30 -16.50
N THR A 383 31.64 -44.17 -17.80
CA THR A 383 30.51 -43.61 -18.58
C THR A 383 29.67 -44.75 -19.20
N LEU A 384 28.35 -44.54 -19.35
CA LEU A 384 27.37 -45.19 -20.26
C LEU A 384 27.30 -46.74 -20.39
N GLN A 385 26.14 -47.31 -20.00
CA GLN A 385 25.21 -48.15 -20.81
C GLN A 385 24.37 -49.07 -19.91
N ALA A 386 23.04 -48.99 -20.03
CA ALA A 386 22.14 -50.14 -20.23
C ALA A 386 20.67 -49.66 -20.24
N MET A 387 20.11 -49.60 -21.45
CA MET A 387 18.68 -49.73 -21.70
C MET A 387 18.22 -51.15 -21.36
N ASP A 388 16.99 -51.28 -20.84
CA ASP A 388 15.97 -52.28 -21.19
C ASP A 388 15.14 -52.70 -19.96
N LYS A 389 13.90 -52.20 -19.90
CA LYS A 389 12.69 -53.03 -20.11
C LYS A 389 11.42 -52.18 -20.03
N GLU A 390 10.66 -52.27 -21.10
CA GLU A 390 9.37 -51.64 -21.40
C GLU A 390 8.20 -52.61 -20.97
N PRO A 391 6.93 -52.50 -21.43
CA PRO A 391 5.80 -51.70 -20.92
C PRO A 391 4.52 -52.52 -20.59
N SER A 392 3.53 -51.91 -19.91
CA SER A 392 2.07 -52.25 -19.97
C SER A 392 1.29 -51.33 -19.01
N THR A 393 0.09 -50.77 -19.24
CA THR A 393 -0.96 -50.94 -20.25
C THR A 393 -2.06 -49.85 -20.06
N LYS A 394 -2.65 -49.43 -21.19
CA LYS A 394 -4.08 -49.13 -21.44
C LYS A 394 -4.76 -47.79 -21.05
N ARG A 395 -5.02 -47.06 -22.14
CA ARG A 395 -6.13 -46.15 -22.51
C ARG A 395 -7.57 -46.62 -22.20
N ASN A 396 -8.41 -45.60 -21.99
CA ASN A 396 -9.79 -45.36 -22.46
C ASN A 396 -11.01 -46.09 -21.86
N PHE A 397 -12.09 -45.31 -21.70
CA PHE A 397 -13.57 -45.53 -21.73
C PHE A 397 -14.25 -44.80 -20.54
N TYR A 398 -15.37 -44.07 -20.61
CA TYR A 398 -16.23 -43.52 -21.68
C TYR A 398 -17.22 -42.52 -21.01
N ILE A 399 -17.87 -41.72 -21.85
CA ILE A 399 -18.94 -40.74 -21.57
C ILE A 399 -20.32 -41.44 -21.46
N ALA A 400 -21.29 -40.78 -20.80
CA ALA A 400 -22.76 -40.76 -21.06
C ALA A 400 -23.73 -41.51 -20.12
N SER A 401 -24.63 -40.74 -19.48
CA SER A 401 -26.12 -40.89 -19.55
C SER A 401 -26.79 -39.64 -18.92
N MET A 402 -27.28 -38.66 -19.69
CA MET A 402 -28.69 -38.42 -20.12
C MET A 402 -29.73 -38.30 -18.99
N ILE A 403 -30.34 -37.13 -18.74
CA ILE A 403 -31.54 -36.53 -19.39
C ILE A 403 -32.81 -37.42 -19.34
N CYS A 404 -33.75 -37.04 -18.45
CA CYS A 404 -35.22 -37.17 -18.53
C CYS A 404 -35.79 -36.84 -17.12
N ARG A 405 -36.74 -35.93 -16.85
CA ARG A 405 -37.84 -35.37 -17.64
C ARG A 405 -38.33 -34.03 -17.06
N TRP A 406 -38.88 -33.24 -17.97
CA TRP A 406 -39.76 -32.10 -17.77
C TRP A 406 -41.23 -32.59 -17.68
N SER A 407 -42.10 -31.70 -17.15
CA SER A 407 -43.56 -31.62 -17.32
C SER A 407 -44.49 -32.38 -16.37
N VAL A 408 -45.18 -31.65 -15.47
CA VAL A 408 -46.65 -31.53 -15.43
C VAL A 408 -47.03 -30.11 -14.97
N PHE A 409 -47.89 -29.48 -15.77
CA PHE A 409 -48.56 -28.20 -15.59
C PHE A 409 -50.02 -28.49 -15.16
N GLN A 410 -50.63 -27.59 -14.38
CA GLN A 410 -52.07 -27.37 -14.13
C GLN A 410 -52.79 -27.93 -12.88
N LEU A 411 -53.75 -27.09 -12.43
CA LEU A 411 -54.71 -27.12 -11.30
C LEU A 411 -54.11 -26.66 -9.94
N LEU A 412 -54.56 -25.59 -9.26
CA LEU A 412 -55.85 -24.90 -9.25
C LEU A 412 -55.69 -23.48 -8.66
N CYS A 413 -56.23 -22.46 -9.32
CA CYS A 413 -56.69 -21.22 -8.66
C CYS A 413 -57.92 -21.53 -7.78
N VAL A 414 -58.15 -20.74 -6.73
CA VAL A 414 -59.45 -20.20 -6.23
C VAL A 414 -59.44 -19.98 -4.70
N LEU A 415 -59.87 -18.76 -4.27
CA LEU A 415 -60.29 -18.30 -2.92
C LEU A 415 -59.14 -18.00 -1.91
N VAL A 416 -59.03 -16.84 -1.22
CA VAL A 416 -60.01 -15.87 -0.71
C VAL A 416 -59.35 -14.48 -0.55
N THR A 417 -60.02 -13.45 -1.08
CA THR A 417 -59.96 -12.04 -0.68
C THR A 417 -60.60 -11.82 0.70
N MET A 418 -59.98 -11.07 1.62
CA MET A 418 -60.68 -10.20 2.59
C MET A 418 -59.73 -9.19 3.28
N SER A 419 -60.04 -7.92 3.06
CA SER A 419 -60.11 -6.82 4.05
C SER A 419 -58.84 -6.34 4.75
N SER A 420 -58.43 -5.09 4.49
CA SER A 420 -58.86 -3.95 5.34
C SER A 420 -58.37 -2.60 4.80
N SER A 421 -59.35 -1.71 4.67
CA SER A 421 -59.25 -0.27 4.47
C SER A 421 -58.68 0.45 5.69
N MET A 422 -57.91 1.53 5.49
CA MET A 422 -58.18 2.83 6.14
C MET A 422 -57.69 3.97 5.25
N ALA A 423 -58.51 5.01 5.20
CA ALA A 423 -58.50 6.12 4.25
C ALA A 423 -57.53 7.25 4.62
N ALA A 424 -57.05 7.96 3.60
CA ALA A 424 -56.78 9.39 3.69
C ALA A 424 -57.31 10.07 2.42
N THR A 425 -58.28 10.94 2.63
CA THR A 425 -59.07 11.67 1.64
C THR A 425 -58.27 12.82 1.03
N ALA A 426 -58.05 12.81 -0.28
CA ALA A 426 -57.72 14.00 -1.04
C ALA A 426 -58.41 13.93 -2.41
N THR A 427 -59.71 14.24 -2.43
CA THR A 427 -60.47 14.49 -3.66
C THR A 427 -60.20 15.91 -4.11
N SER A 428 -59.22 16.11 -5.00
CA SER A 428 -59.17 17.28 -5.88
C SER A 428 -59.54 16.82 -7.29
N SER A 429 -60.73 17.22 -7.73
CA SER A 429 -61.15 17.14 -9.12
C SER A 429 -60.36 18.18 -9.92
N THR A 430 -59.29 17.76 -10.60
CA THR A 430 -58.56 18.60 -11.56
C THR A 430 -59.11 18.38 -12.95
N SER A 431 -59.82 19.39 -13.45
CA SER A 431 -59.89 19.68 -14.88
C SER A 431 -58.46 19.77 -15.42
N THR A 432 -58.13 18.94 -16.39
CA THR A 432 -56.89 18.98 -17.19
C THR A 432 -56.83 20.30 -17.96
N SER A 433 -56.31 21.34 -17.33
CA SER A 433 -55.68 22.43 -18.05
C SER A 433 -54.25 21.99 -18.34
N ASP A 434 -53.92 21.88 -19.63
CA ASP A 434 -52.54 21.80 -20.13
C ASP A 434 -51.81 23.07 -19.67
N LYS A 435 -51.30 23.07 -18.44
CA LYS A 435 -50.27 24.02 -18.02
C LYS A 435 -49.08 23.68 -18.88
N SER A 436 -48.83 24.49 -19.90
CA SER A 436 -47.62 24.41 -20.70
C SER A 436 -46.41 24.50 -19.76
N PHE A 437 -45.78 23.36 -19.49
CA PHE A 437 -44.55 23.24 -18.70
C PHE A 437 -43.34 23.93 -19.37
N SER A 438 -43.54 24.65 -20.45
CA SER A 438 -42.53 25.16 -21.38
C SER A 438 -41.61 26.25 -20.83
N ASN A 439 -41.73 26.65 -19.56
CA ASN A 439 -40.92 27.73 -18.97
C ASN A 439 -40.18 27.34 -17.68
N LEU A 440 -40.15 26.07 -17.27
CA LEU A 440 -39.40 25.67 -16.08
C LEU A 440 -37.95 25.35 -16.45
N ASP A 441 -37.04 26.15 -15.92
CA ASP A 441 -35.59 26.04 -16.11
C ASP A 441 -34.98 24.96 -15.19
N THR A 442 -34.33 23.93 -15.73
CA THR A 442 -33.67 22.89 -14.90
C THR A 442 -32.45 23.46 -14.22
N LYS A 443 -32.34 23.43 -12.89
CA LYS A 443 -31.19 23.97 -12.16
C LYS A 443 -30.24 22.90 -11.61
N CYS A 444 -30.76 21.70 -11.34
CA CYS A 444 -30.00 20.58 -10.79
C CYS A 444 -30.22 19.29 -11.57
N VAL A 445 -29.17 18.50 -11.68
CA VAL A 445 -29.18 17.11 -12.15
C VAL A 445 -28.66 16.24 -11.02
N PHE A 446 -29.47 15.28 -10.59
CA PHE A 446 -29.11 14.28 -9.59
C PHE A 446 -28.88 12.95 -10.29
N SER A 447 -27.85 12.20 -9.92
CA SER A 447 -27.62 10.88 -10.50
C SER A 447 -27.29 9.87 -9.44
N ASP A 448 -27.92 8.70 -9.51
CA ASP A 448 -27.33 7.51 -8.91
C ASP A 448 -25.98 7.18 -9.56
N VAL A 449 -25.16 6.38 -8.88
CA VAL A 449 -23.85 5.97 -9.36
C VAL A 449 -23.82 4.51 -9.80
N ASP A 450 -24.22 3.55 -8.95
CA ASP A 450 -23.99 2.13 -9.18
C ASP A 450 -25.17 1.52 -9.93
N GLY A 451 -24.98 1.12 -11.19
CA GLY A 451 -26.05 0.69 -12.10
C GLY A 451 -26.54 1.81 -13.03
N THR A 452 -26.28 3.08 -12.65
CA THR A 452 -26.65 4.26 -13.42
C THR A 452 -25.47 4.89 -14.18
N LEU A 453 -24.41 5.35 -13.49
CA LEU A 453 -23.21 5.91 -14.15
C LEU A 453 -22.08 4.88 -14.29
N VAL A 454 -22.03 3.95 -13.35
CA VAL A 454 -21.01 2.94 -13.20
C VAL A 454 -21.64 1.57 -13.38
N HIS A 455 -21.00 0.71 -14.17
CA HIS A 455 -21.52 -0.61 -14.54
C HIS A 455 -20.60 -1.73 -14.10
N TYR A 456 -21.14 -2.94 -14.00
CA TYR A 456 -20.42 -4.14 -13.55
C TYR A 456 -20.51 -5.25 -14.59
N PRO A 457 -19.82 -5.12 -15.73
CA PRO A 457 -19.86 -6.15 -16.77
C PRO A 457 -19.17 -7.43 -16.27
N GLU A 458 -19.62 -8.58 -16.79
CA GLU A 458 -19.00 -9.87 -16.47
C GLU A 458 -17.54 -9.92 -16.93
N ASN A 459 -17.24 -9.29 -18.07
CA ASN A 459 -15.91 -9.20 -18.65
C ASN A 459 -15.50 -7.74 -18.77
N LEU A 460 -14.29 -7.41 -18.30
CA LEU A 460 -13.75 -6.06 -18.45
C LEU A 460 -13.41 -5.81 -19.93
N PRO A 461 -14.00 -4.80 -20.57
CA PRO A 461 -13.62 -4.42 -21.93
C PRO A 461 -12.17 -3.92 -21.94
N ASP A 462 -11.41 -4.34 -22.93
CA ASP A 462 -10.07 -3.82 -23.24
C ASP A 462 -10.23 -2.61 -24.17
N ASP A 463 -10.66 -1.49 -23.60
CA ASP A 463 -10.96 -0.26 -24.33
C ASP A 463 -10.39 0.96 -23.57
N ASP A 464 -9.56 1.75 -24.24
CA ASP A 464 -8.98 3.01 -23.75
C ASP A 464 -10.04 4.06 -23.34
N PHE A 465 -11.29 3.90 -23.81
CA PHE A 465 -12.40 4.75 -23.41
C PHE A 465 -13.02 4.34 -22.06
N ILE A 466 -12.61 3.23 -21.46
CA ILE A 466 -13.17 2.72 -20.21
C ILE A 466 -12.21 2.98 -19.04
N VAL A 467 -12.73 3.61 -18.00
CA VAL A 467 -12.03 3.80 -16.73
C VAL A 467 -12.52 2.73 -15.76
N ALA A 468 -11.62 1.85 -15.36
CA ALA A 468 -11.91 0.81 -14.38
C ALA A 468 -11.74 1.37 -12.95
N LEU A 469 -12.78 1.23 -12.14
CA LEU A 469 -12.77 1.62 -10.73
C LEU A 469 -12.02 0.58 -9.89
N PRO A 470 -11.59 0.92 -8.65
CA PRO A 470 -11.02 -0.04 -7.73
C PRO A 470 -12.00 -1.20 -7.46
N PRO A 471 -11.49 -2.44 -7.32
CA PRO A 471 -12.35 -3.59 -7.06
C PRO A 471 -13.11 -3.41 -5.75
N SER A 472 -14.37 -3.84 -5.72
CA SER A 472 -15.17 -3.89 -4.50
C SER A 472 -14.63 -4.95 -3.55
N ALA A 473 -15.15 -4.98 -2.31
CA ALA A 473 -14.83 -6.03 -1.35
C ALA A 473 -15.23 -7.45 -1.82
N THR A 474 -16.17 -7.56 -2.78
CA THR A 474 -16.57 -8.84 -3.38
C THR A 474 -15.70 -9.22 -4.59
N GLY A 475 -14.72 -8.39 -4.95
CA GLY A 475 -13.85 -8.60 -6.11
C GLY A 475 -14.42 -8.12 -7.44
N MET A 476 -15.71 -7.73 -7.48
CA MET A 476 -16.32 -7.15 -8.67
C MET A 476 -15.66 -5.81 -8.99
N ARG A 477 -15.38 -5.58 -10.26
CA ARG A 477 -14.78 -4.33 -10.72
C ARG A 477 -15.81 -3.53 -11.50
N ALA A 478 -16.01 -2.30 -11.08
CA ALA A 478 -16.93 -1.38 -11.70
C ALA A 478 -16.21 -0.62 -12.84
N ILE A 479 -16.94 -0.20 -13.85
CA ILE A 479 -16.41 0.59 -14.97
C ILE A 479 -17.26 1.83 -15.23
N ILE A 480 -16.64 2.88 -15.76
CA ILE A 480 -17.31 4.07 -16.28
C ILE A 480 -16.66 4.46 -17.60
N SER A 481 -17.44 4.92 -18.58
CA SER A 481 -16.87 5.38 -19.85
C SER A 481 -16.38 6.82 -19.75
N SER A 482 -15.34 7.13 -20.50
CA SER A 482 -14.84 8.50 -20.71
C SER A 482 -15.93 9.39 -21.31
N GLY A 483 -16.81 8.83 -22.15
CA GLY A 483 -17.98 9.53 -22.70
C GLY A 483 -18.99 9.92 -21.62
N THR A 484 -19.26 9.03 -20.66
CA THR A 484 -20.08 9.34 -19.47
C THR A 484 -19.47 10.48 -18.66
N LEU A 485 -18.15 10.40 -18.37
CA LEU A 485 -17.44 11.45 -17.64
C LEU A 485 -17.56 12.80 -18.34
N GLN A 486 -17.27 12.86 -19.64
CA GLN A 486 -17.30 14.10 -20.43
C GLN A 486 -18.70 14.73 -20.47
N LYS A 487 -19.75 13.93 -20.69
CA LYS A 487 -21.14 14.41 -20.71
C LYS A 487 -21.58 14.97 -19.34
N CYS A 488 -21.16 14.35 -18.23
CA CYS A 488 -21.38 14.89 -16.88
C CYS A 488 -20.67 16.24 -16.67
N HIS A 489 -19.47 16.41 -17.22
CA HIS A 489 -18.79 17.71 -17.20
C HIS A 489 -19.52 18.76 -18.06
N ASP A 490 -20.09 18.36 -19.19
CA ASP A 490 -20.85 19.27 -20.06
C ASP A 490 -22.16 19.74 -19.42
N ILE A 491 -22.83 18.89 -18.63
CA ILE A 491 -23.95 19.32 -17.76
C ILE A 491 -23.51 20.46 -16.83
N ARG A 492 -22.34 20.33 -16.18
CA ARG A 492 -21.84 21.37 -15.27
C ARG A 492 -21.43 22.64 -16.00
N LYS A 493 -20.84 22.51 -17.20
CA LYS A 493 -20.46 23.66 -18.05
C LYS A 493 -21.68 24.46 -18.52
N SER A 494 -22.84 23.82 -18.66
CA SER A 494 -24.11 24.51 -18.93
C SER A 494 -24.67 25.29 -17.73
N GLY A 495 -23.90 25.40 -16.63
CA GLY A 495 -24.28 26.15 -15.44
C GLY A 495 -25.18 25.40 -14.46
N ARG A 496 -25.52 24.13 -14.75
CA ARG A 496 -26.36 23.31 -13.87
C ARG A 496 -25.53 22.62 -12.79
N LYS A 497 -26.15 22.37 -11.64
CA LYS A 497 -25.52 21.63 -10.55
C LYS A 497 -25.63 20.14 -10.80
N LEU A 498 -24.51 19.43 -10.75
CA LEU A 498 -24.49 17.97 -10.79
C LEU A 498 -24.28 17.42 -9.38
N VAL A 499 -25.14 16.51 -8.94
CA VAL A 499 -25.04 15.86 -7.64
C VAL A 499 -25.02 14.35 -7.84
N LEU A 500 -24.04 13.67 -7.24
CA LEU A 500 -23.98 12.21 -7.25
C LEU A 500 -24.51 11.68 -5.92
N VAL A 501 -25.51 10.79 -5.97
CA VAL A 501 -26.18 10.25 -4.79
C VAL A 501 -26.07 8.74 -4.80
N SER A 502 -25.57 8.11 -3.75
CA SER A 502 -25.40 6.65 -3.75
C SER A 502 -25.70 6.00 -2.40
N GLY A 503 -26.13 4.74 -2.44
CA GLY A 503 -26.19 3.84 -1.29
C GLY A 503 -24.83 3.33 -0.80
N MET A 504 -23.73 3.67 -1.50
CA MET A 504 -22.38 3.30 -1.12
C MET A 504 -22.05 3.69 0.32
N ARG A 505 -21.27 2.84 1.00
CA ARG A 505 -20.56 3.20 2.24
C ARG A 505 -19.72 4.43 1.98
N THR A 506 -19.53 5.28 2.99
CA THR A 506 -18.68 6.47 2.84
C THR A 506 -17.26 6.12 2.42
N SER A 507 -16.66 5.07 2.99
CA SER A 507 -15.33 4.61 2.59
C SER A 507 -15.26 4.16 1.12
N THR A 508 -16.30 3.51 0.62
CA THR A 508 -16.39 3.09 -0.78
C THR A 508 -16.52 4.31 -1.69
N LEU A 509 -17.39 5.28 -1.35
CA LEU A 509 -17.51 6.53 -2.09
C LEU A 509 -16.16 7.25 -2.17
N LEU A 510 -15.49 7.49 -1.03
CA LEU A 510 -14.21 8.19 -0.98
C LEU A 510 -13.11 7.52 -1.83
N THR A 511 -13.10 6.18 -1.88
CA THR A 511 -12.17 5.42 -2.74
C THR A 511 -12.46 5.62 -4.23
N ARG A 512 -13.73 5.85 -4.58
CA ARG A 512 -14.20 5.91 -5.96
C ARG A 512 -14.27 7.32 -6.52
N ILE A 513 -14.41 8.37 -5.71
CA ILE A 513 -14.47 9.77 -6.16
C ILE A 513 -13.38 10.12 -7.19
N PRO A 514 -12.11 9.68 -7.06
CA PRO A 514 -11.09 9.92 -8.10
C PRO A 514 -11.47 9.44 -9.52
N TYR A 515 -12.36 8.46 -9.63
CA TYR A 515 -12.78 7.83 -10.89
C TYR A 515 -14.17 8.29 -11.34
N LEU A 516 -14.86 9.10 -10.52
CA LEU A 516 -16.21 9.60 -10.80
C LEU A 516 -16.15 11.01 -11.40
N PRO A 517 -17.20 11.47 -12.11
CA PRO A 517 -17.20 12.82 -12.63
C PRO A 517 -17.16 13.82 -11.48
N ARG A 518 -16.43 14.92 -11.66
CA ARG A 518 -16.41 16.00 -10.66
C ARG A 518 -17.81 16.59 -10.54
N ALA A 519 -18.40 16.48 -9.35
CA ALA A 519 -19.75 16.96 -9.04
C ALA A 519 -19.74 18.14 -8.07
N ASP A 520 -20.86 18.85 -7.97
CA ASP A 520 -21.08 19.96 -7.02
C ASP A 520 -21.41 19.45 -5.61
N ALA A 521 -21.90 18.22 -5.47
CA ALA A 521 -21.99 17.49 -4.21
C ALA A 521 -21.94 15.97 -4.43
N TYR A 522 -21.45 15.25 -3.42
CA TYR A 522 -21.42 13.78 -3.36
C TYR A 522 -22.14 13.30 -2.11
N CYS A 523 -23.04 12.33 -2.27
CA CYS A 523 -23.81 11.78 -1.17
C CYS A 523 -23.56 10.27 -1.03
N SER A 524 -23.30 9.81 0.19
CA SER A 524 -23.16 8.40 0.54
C SER A 524 -24.26 7.96 1.50
N GLU A 525 -24.35 6.65 1.72
CA GLU A 525 -25.24 6.04 2.70
C GLU A 525 -26.71 6.41 2.45
N ALA A 526 -27.11 6.38 1.17
CA ALA A 526 -28.43 6.77 0.70
C ALA A 526 -28.82 8.21 1.10
N GLY A 527 -27.86 9.14 1.11
CA GLY A 527 -28.08 10.53 1.52
C GLY A 527 -27.87 10.77 3.01
N GLY A 528 -27.32 9.81 3.75
CA GLY A 528 -26.97 9.98 5.15
C GLY A 528 -25.81 10.95 5.37
N ARG A 529 -24.93 11.09 4.37
CA ARG A 529 -23.83 12.05 4.38
C ARG A 529 -23.71 12.78 3.06
N ILE A 530 -23.27 14.04 3.13
CA ILE A 530 -23.12 14.95 1.99
C ILE A 530 -21.74 15.59 2.06
N PHE A 531 -21.01 15.59 0.95
CA PHE A 531 -19.69 16.19 0.79
C PHE A 531 -19.68 17.18 -0.36
N TYR A 532 -19.03 18.32 -0.18
CA TYR A 532 -18.82 19.34 -1.19
C TYR A 532 -17.35 19.39 -1.61
N PRO A 533 -17.06 19.56 -2.91
CA PRO A 533 -15.70 19.86 -3.35
C PRO A 533 -15.27 21.25 -2.83
N THR A 534 -14.00 21.39 -2.47
CA THR A 534 -13.37 22.65 -2.08
C THR A 534 -12.01 22.80 -2.76
N ASP A 535 -11.54 24.03 -2.96
CA ASP A 535 -10.17 24.28 -3.43
C ASP A 535 -9.11 24.04 -2.33
N ASP A 536 -9.54 23.93 -1.06
CA ASP A 536 -8.64 23.59 0.05
C ASP A 536 -8.27 22.11 0.04
N THR A 537 -7.03 21.82 -0.37
CA THR A 537 -6.45 20.47 -0.46
C THR A 537 -5.59 20.11 0.76
N SER A 538 -5.59 20.91 1.82
CA SER A 538 -4.78 20.66 3.02
C SER A 538 -5.25 19.44 3.84
N GLY A 539 -6.50 19.01 3.65
CA GLY A 539 -7.10 17.84 4.27
C GLY A 539 -7.13 16.60 3.37
N PHE A 540 -8.32 16.06 3.14
CA PHE A 540 -8.52 14.98 2.16
C PHE A 540 -8.45 15.58 0.75
N CYS A 541 -7.48 15.13 -0.05
CA CYS A 541 -7.30 15.56 -1.43
C CYS A 541 -7.74 14.46 -2.39
N VAL A 542 -8.60 14.81 -3.33
CA VAL A 542 -8.96 13.97 -4.48
C VAL A 542 -8.05 14.33 -5.64
N GLU A 543 -7.39 13.32 -6.19
CA GLU A 543 -6.65 13.40 -7.44
C GLU A 543 -7.45 12.67 -8.54
N PRO A 544 -8.19 13.39 -9.41
CA PRO A 544 -8.97 12.76 -10.46
C PRO A 544 -8.11 11.91 -11.37
N GLN A 545 -8.63 10.73 -11.74
CA GLN A 545 -7.97 9.84 -12.69
C GLN A 545 -8.09 10.41 -14.10
N PRO A 546 -6.98 10.47 -14.86
CA PRO A 546 -7.01 10.87 -16.26
C PRO A 546 -7.93 9.95 -17.07
N PHE A 547 -8.72 10.55 -17.95
CA PHE A 547 -9.57 9.84 -18.91
C PHE A 547 -9.50 10.52 -20.28
N LYS A 548 -9.91 9.81 -21.33
CA LYS A 548 -9.82 10.32 -22.69
C LYS A 548 -10.81 11.48 -22.90
N GLY A 549 -10.29 12.64 -23.30
CA GLY A 549 -11.09 13.85 -23.48
C GLY A 549 -11.19 14.74 -22.24
N ALA A 550 -10.52 14.37 -21.14
CA ALA A 550 -10.45 15.21 -19.95
C ALA A 550 -9.71 16.53 -20.22
N THR A 551 -10.26 17.63 -19.72
CA THR A 551 -9.59 18.93 -19.72
C THR A 551 -8.76 19.13 -18.44
N TYR A 552 -7.95 20.19 -18.39
CA TYR A 552 -7.20 20.54 -17.18
C TYR A 552 -8.13 20.78 -15.98
N ASP A 553 -9.29 21.41 -16.20
CA ASP A 553 -10.24 21.71 -15.12
C ASP A 553 -10.94 20.45 -14.60
N ASP A 554 -11.13 19.45 -15.46
CA ASP A 554 -11.69 18.15 -15.08
C ASP A 554 -10.73 17.36 -14.19
N LEU A 555 -9.41 17.52 -14.41
CA LEU A 555 -8.35 16.83 -13.68
C LEU A 555 -7.76 17.65 -12.52
N LYS A 556 -8.24 18.88 -12.28
CA LYS A 556 -7.74 19.73 -11.19
C LYS A 556 -8.01 19.05 -9.84
N PRO A 557 -6.98 18.76 -9.01
CA PRO A 557 -7.17 18.22 -7.67
C PRO A 557 -8.06 19.13 -6.81
N PHE A 558 -8.85 18.52 -5.91
CA PHE A 558 -9.75 19.25 -5.03
C PHE A 558 -9.89 18.55 -3.68
N GLY A 559 -10.20 19.31 -2.62
CA GLY A 559 -10.52 18.75 -1.32
C GLY A 559 -12.00 18.45 -1.14
N LEU A 560 -12.37 17.80 -0.03
CA LEU A 560 -13.77 17.60 0.37
C LEU A 560 -14.07 18.22 1.73
N THR A 561 -15.24 18.84 1.84
CA THR A 561 -15.81 19.32 3.10
C THR A 561 -17.19 18.71 3.29
N GLU A 562 -17.45 18.11 4.45
CA GLU A 562 -18.76 17.52 4.74
C GLU A 562 -19.79 18.57 5.21
N ASP A 563 -21.05 18.39 4.83
CA ASP A 563 -22.16 19.23 5.26
C ASP A 563 -22.48 19.04 6.75
N THR A 564 -22.06 19.99 7.57
CA THR A 564 -22.30 19.94 9.03
C THR A 564 -23.73 20.27 9.41
N GLU A 565 -24.46 21.02 8.58
CA GLU A 565 -25.86 21.36 8.83
C GLU A 565 -26.74 20.13 8.61
N TRP A 566 -26.56 19.45 7.47
CA TRP A 566 -27.24 18.18 7.19
C TRP A 566 -26.90 17.13 8.24
N ARG A 567 -25.61 16.98 8.57
CA ARG A 567 -25.16 16.05 9.63
C ARG A 567 -25.86 16.29 10.95
N LYS A 568 -26.04 17.55 11.35
CA LYS A 568 -26.70 17.90 12.60
C LYS A 568 -28.12 17.36 12.68
N THR A 569 -28.83 17.29 11.55
CA THR A 569 -30.17 16.70 11.51
C THR A 569 -30.15 15.20 11.82
N MET A 570 -29.05 14.51 11.52
CA MET A 570 -28.87 13.07 11.72
C MET A 570 -28.42 12.68 13.14
N GLU A 571 -27.98 13.63 13.97
CA GLU A 571 -27.39 13.34 15.29
C GLU A 571 -28.35 12.57 16.21
N LYS A 572 -29.65 12.90 16.17
CA LYS A 572 -30.66 12.20 16.97
C LYS A 572 -30.87 10.75 16.51
N PRO A 573 -31.21 10.48 15.23
CA PRO A 573 -31.46 9.11 14.79
C PRO A 573 -30.19 8.25 14.66
N ALA A 574 -29.04 8.82 14.30
CA ALA A 574 -27.80 8.09 14.03
C ALA A 574 -26.72 8.21 15.13
N GLY A 575 -26.92 9.07 16.12
CA GLY A 575 -25.92 9.40 17.15
C GLY A 575 -24.74 10.19 16.60
N LEU A 576 -23.75 10.44 17.47
CA LEU A 576 -22.49 11.10 17.12
C LEU A 576 -21.35 10.12 16.82
N ASP A 577 -21.46 8.87 17.28
CA ASP A 577 -20.36 7.90 17.20
C ASP A 577 -20.02 7.47 15.77
N GLY A 578 -21.01 7.54 14.87
CA GLY A 578 -20.82 7.33 13.43
C GLY A 578 -20.14 8.51 12.73
N PHE A 579 -20.14 9.69 13.36
CA PHE A 579 -19.56 10.93 12.87
C PHE A 579 -18.35 11.33 13.72
N ALA A 580 -17.32 10.50 13.74
CA ALA A 580 -16.06 10.84 14.39
C ALA A 580 -15.44 12.15 13.86
N GLY A 581 -15.98 12.73 12.77
CA GLY A 581 -15.59 14.03 12.22
C GLY A 581 -14.19 14.03 11.62
N GLN A 582 -13.55 12.87 11.69
CA GLN A 582 -12.22 12.59 11.19
C GLN A 582 -12.31 11.58 10.06
N GLU A 583 -13.46 11.18 9.51
CA GLU A 583 -13.50 10.13 8.47
C GLU A 583 -12.68 10.52 7.25
N LEU A 584 -12.73 11.79 6.82
CA LEU A 584 -11.88 12.30 5.76
C LEU A 584 -10.38 12.23 6.13
N MET A 585 -10.02 12.61 7.36
CA MET A 585 -8.64 12.54 7.83
C MET A 585 -8.15 11.11 8.10
N ASN A 586 -9.03 10.25 8.60
CA ASN A 586 -8.76 8.87 8.98
C ASN A 586 -8.66 8.04 7.71
N PHE A 587 -9.53 8.26 6.74
CA PHE A 587 -9.42 7.66 5.41
C PHE A 587 -8.11 8.08 4.74
N ALA A 588 -7.74 9.37 4.78
CA ALA A 588 -6.43 9.83 4.29
C ALA A 588 -5.23 9.19 5.03
N LYS A 589 -5.43 8.76 6.28
CA LYS A 589 -4.43 8.08 7.13
C LYS A 589 -4.57 6.54 7.11
N GLY A 590 -5.43 5.97 6.26
CA GLY A 590 -5.70 4.53 6.21
C GLY A 590 -6.38 3.93 7.47
N SER A 591 -6.84 4.78 8.39
CA SER A 591 -7.56 4.36 9.61
C SER A 591 -9.07 4.38 9.35
N GLN A 592 -9.78 3.31 9.68
CA GLN A 592 -11.25 3.33 9.72
C GLN A 592 -11.68 3.48 11.17
N SER A 593 -12.59 4.43 11.44
CA SER A 593 -13.28 4.50 12.74
C SER A 593 -14.01 3.17 12.96
N ASN A 594 -13.56 2.42 13.97
CA ASN A 594 -13.96 1.04 14.22
C ASN A 594 -14.95 0.92 15.39
N VAL A 595 -15.71 1.97 15.74
CA VAL A 595 -16.74 1.82 16.78
C VAL A 595 -17.74 0.76 16.29
N PRO A 596 -17.84 -0.41 16.92
CA PRO A 596 -18.77 -1.46 16.51
C PRO A 596 -20.21 -0.96 16.63
N ALA A 597 -21.13 -1.44 15.78
CA ALA A 597 -22.54 -1.07 15.86
C ALA A 597 -23.15 -1.27 17.26
N SER A 598 -22.69 -2.30 17.98
CA SER A 598 -23.10 -2.59 19.35
C SER A 598 -22.75 -1.48 20.37
N LEU A 599 -21.79 -0.60 20.07
CA LEU A 599 -21.37 0.50 20.94
C LEU A 599 -21.86 1.88 20.47
N ARG A 600 -22.46 1.97 19.28
CA ARG A 600 -22.94 3.25 18.74
C ARG A 600 -24.26 3.67 19.36
N GLN A 601 -24.38 4.95 19.71
CA GLN A 601 -25.61 5.57 20.17
C GLN A 601 -26.49 5.97 19.00
N GLY A 602 -27.81 6.05 19.21
CA GLY A 602 -28.79 6.48 18.20
C GLY A 602 -29.82 5.40 17.90
N LEU A 603 -31.02 5.83 17.52
CA LEU A 603 -32.18 4.96 17.29
C LEU A 603 -31.93 3.88 16.23
N ILE A 604 -31.16 4.20 15.18
CA ILE A 604 -30.80 3.22 14.17
C ILE A 604 -29.93 2.10 14.73
N TRP A 605 -29.02 2.43 15.65
CA TRP A 605 -28.11 1.47 16.26
C TRP A 605 -28.78 0.67 17.38
N ASP A 606 -29.75 1.26 18.07
CA ASP A 606 -30.67 0.51 18.95
C ASP A 606 -31.41 -0.57 18.16
N TYR A 607 -31.95 -0.20 16.99
CA TYR A 607 -32.63 -1.15 16.12
C TYR A 607 -31.68 -2.20 15.54
N ALA A 608 -30.46 -1.80 15.14
CA ALA A 608 -29.42 -2.73 14.71
C ALA A 608 -29.13 -3.79 15.79
N ARG A 609 -28.96 -3.36 17.05
CA ARG A 609 -28.75 -4.30 18.18
C ARG A 609 -29.92 -5.23 18.39
N GLU A 610 -31.15 -4.75 18.22
CA GLU A 610 -32.34 -5.61 18.29
C GLU A 610 -32.29 -6.72 17.22
N LEU A 611 -31.96 -6.37 15.98
CA LEU A 611 -31.84 -7.32 14.88
C LEU A 611 -30.69 -8.31 15.09
N GLU A 612 -29.53 -7.85 15.58
CA GLU A 612 -28.41 -8.74 15.98
C GLU A 612 -28.83 -9.70 17.11
N GLY A 613 -29.58 -9.22 18.11
CA GLY A 613 -30.13 -10.03 19.19
C GLY A 613 -31.10 -11.12 18.72
N ARG A 614 -31.69 -10.95 17.53
CA ARG A 614 -32.53 -11.96 16.84
C ARG A 614 -31.71 -12.92 15.97
N GLY A 615 -30.38 -12.78 15.95
CA GLY A 615 -29.46 -13.65 15.23
C GLY A 615 -29.14 -13.22 13.80
N LEU A 616 -29.56 -12.02 13.38
CA LEU A 616 -29.21 -11.48 12.06
C LEU A 616 -27.78 -10.96 12.03
N VAL A 617 -27.10 -11.18 10.90
CA VAL A 617 -25.77 -10.64 10.61
C VAL A 617 -25.93 -9.31 9.89
N LEU A 618 -25.39 -8.24 10.47
CA LEU A 618 -25.47 -6.90 9.91
C LEU A 618 -24.14 -6.46 9.29
N ASP A 619 -24.22 -5.70 8.21
CA ASP A 619 -23.11 -4.96 7.62
C ASP A 619 -23.22 -3.48 8.00
N SER A 620 -22.53 -3.11 9.07
CA SER A 620 -22.44 -1.73 9.59
C SER A 620 -21.07 -1.08 9.33
N LYS A 621 -20.15 -1.81 8.70
CA LYS A 621 -18.76 -1.38 8.55
C LYS A 621 -18.65 -0.27 7.49
N GLY A 622 -18.12 0.88 7.91
CA GLY A 622 -17.94 2.04 7.04
C GLY A 622 -19.21 2.86 6.80
N TYR A 623 -20.30 2.53 7.50
CA TYR A 623 -21.49 3.36 7.59
C TYR A 623 -21.45 4.21 8.87
N ALA A 624 -21.94 5.45 8.80
CA ALA A 624 -22.17 6.34 9.93
C ALA A 624 -23.66 6.44 10.30
N THR A 625 -24.52 6.29 9.30
CA THR A 625 -25.95 6.61 9.36
C THR A 625 -26.83 5.51 8.78
N ALA A 626 -26.24 4.39 8.37
CA ALA A 626 -26.99 3.27 7.82
C ALA A 626 -26.40 1.93 8.25
N PHE A 627 -27.13 0.85 8.04
CA PHE A 627 -26.57 -0.49 8.02
C PHE A 627 -27.34 -1.35 7.02
N ARG A 628 -26.71 -2.43 6.55
CA ARG A 628 -27.29 -3.33 5.57
C ARG A 628 -27.49 -4.73 6.14
N VAL A 629 -28.57 -5.38 5.75
CA VAL A 629 -28.83 -6.81 6.02
C VAL A 629 -28.99 -7.52 4.69
N THR A 630 -28.07 -8.43 4.38
CA THR A 630 -28.05 -9.15 3.09
C THR A 630 -28.40 -10.61 3.30
N ALA A 631 -29.30 -11.17 2.49
CA ALA A 631 -29.66 -12.59 2.53
C ALA A 631 -28.41 -13.51 2.46
N LYS A 632 -27.45 -13.17 1.59
CA LYS A 632 -26.20 -13.93 1.37
C LYS A 632 -25.27 -14.01 2.59
N GLN A 633 -25.43 -13.11 3.57
CA GLN A 633 -24.61 -13.06 4.78
C GLN A 633 -25.26 -13.79 5.96
N GLN A 634 -26.54 -14.17 5.84
CA GLN A 634 -27.27 -14.76 6.95
C GLN A 634 -26.92 -16.26 7.08
N PRO A 635 -26.67 -16.75 8.30
CA PRO A 635 -26.62 -18.19 8.53
C PRO A 635 -28.00 -18.81 8.28
N GLU A 636 -28.04 -20.10 7.95
CA GLU A 636 -29.29 -20.84 7.69
C GLU A 636 -30.29 -20.70 8.85
N THR A 637 -29.81 -20.70 10.09
CA THR A 637 -30.61 -20.51 11.31
C THR A 637 -31.30 -19.15 11.41
N ALA A 638 -30.81 -18.13 10.71
CA ALA A 638 -31.37 -16.77 10.73
C ALA A 638 -32.23 -16.46 9.49
N MET A 639 -32.33 -17.37 8.51
CA MET A 639 -33.06 -17.13 7.27
C MET A 639 -34.57 -16.95 7.49
N GLU A 640 -35.17 -17.64 8.46
CA GLU A 640 -36.58 -17.43 8.80
C GLU A 640 -36.82 -16.03 9.39
N VAL A 641 -35.91 -15.56 10.25
CA VAL A 641 -35.93 -14.20 10.81
C VAL A 641 -35.74 -13.17 9.72
N PHE A 642 -34.84 -13.40 8.76
CA PHE A 642 -34.64 -12.50 7.62
C PHE A 642 -35.89 -12.41 6.73
N ARG A 643 -36.55 -13.54 6.42
CA ARG A 643 -37.83 -13.52 5.68
C ARG A 643 -38.91 -12.78 6.45
N ALA A 644 -39.00 -12.98 7.77
CA ALA A 644 -39.93 -12.24 8.60
C ALA A 644 -39.65 -10.73 8.60
N LEU A 645 -38.38 -10.32 8.55
CA LEU A 645 -37.98 -8.92 8.38
C LEU A 645 -38.43 -8.36 7.01
N GLN A 646 -38.24 -9.11 5.92
CA GLN A 646 -38.71 -8.73 4.58
C GLN A 646 -40.23 -8.59 4.50
N GLU A 647 -40.97 -9.43 5.23
CA GLU A 647 -42.43 -9.36 5.37
C GLU A 647 -42.90 -8.27 6.35
N ASN A 648 -42.00 -7.39 6.81
CA ASN A 648 -42.27 -6.31 7.75
C ASN A 648 -42.88 -6.78 9.08
N LYS A 649 -42.57 -8.00 9.55
CA LYS A 649 -42.98 -8.51 10.87
C LYS A 649 -42.20 -7.86 12.02
N PHE A 650 -41.06 -7.24 11.71
CA PHE A 650 -40.28 -6.41 12.63
C PHE A 650 -40.29 -4.99 12.06
N PRO A 651 -41.28 -4.16 12.41
CA PRO A 651 -41.40 -2.82 11.85
C PRO A 651 -40.25 -1.93 12.36
N CYS A 652 -39.73 -1.08 11.47
CA CYS A 652 -38.76 -0.07 11.87
C CYS A 652 -39.36 0.89 12.91
N PRO A 653 -38.56 1.40 13.87
CA PRO A 653 -39.00 2.48 14.74
C PRO A 653 -39.31 3.76 13.93
N PRO A 654 -40.14 4.71 14.44
CA PRO A 654 -40.67 5.83 13.65
C PRO A 654 -39.65 6.73 12.92
N GLU A 655 -38.40 6.80 13.42
CA GLU A 655 -37.33 7.62 12.85
C GLU A 655 -36.32 6.82 12.01
N VAL A 656 -36.60 5.54 11.76
CA VAL A 656 -35.80 4.66 10.90
C VAL A 656 -36.70 4.14 9.79
N THR A 657 -36.19 4.13 8.57
CA THR A 657 -36.86 3.55 7.41
C THR A 657 -35.99 2.48 6.78
N THR A 658 -36.55 1.74 5.82
CA THR A 658 -35.82 0.71 5.08
C THR A 658 -36.14 0.71 3.59
N ARG A 659 -35.17 0.30 2.78
CA ARG A 659 -35.32 0.01 1.35
C ARG A 659 -34.70 -1.33 1.01
N THR A 660 -35.36 -2.04 0.11
CA THR A 660 -34.84 -3.28 -0.47
C THR A 660 -34.13 -2.96 -1.78
N ASN A 661 -32.95 -3.52 -1.98
CA ASN A 661 -32.21 -3.48 -3.24
C ASN A 661 -31.44 -4.80 -3.39
N LEU A 662 -31.63 -5.50 -4.52
CA LEU A 662 -30.91 -6.72 -4.90
C LEU A 662 -30.83 -7.78 -3.78
N GLY A 663 -31.94 -7.99 -3.06
CA GLY A 663 -32.02 -8.96 -1.96
C GLY A 663 -31.30 -8.53 -0.67
N SER A 664 -30.94 -7.25 -0.57
CA SER A 664 -30.44 -6.60 0.64
C SER A 664 -31.48 -5.62 1.17
N MET A 665 -31.51 -5.43 2.48
CA MET A 665 -32.30 -4.40 3.15
C MET A 665 -31.36 -3.36 3.75
N ASP A 666 -31.45 -2.12 3.27
CA ASP A 666 -30.76 -0.98 3.85
C ASP A 666 -31.66 -0.32 4.88
N PHE A 667 -31.10 0.01 6.05
CA PHE A 667 -31.77 0.74 7.11
C PHE A 667 -31.06 2.06 7.33
N TYR A 668 -31.81 3.16 7.43
CA TYR A 668 -31.27 4.52 7.58
C TYR A 668 -32.34 5.44 8.22
N PRO A 669 -31.96 6.62 8.77
CA PRO A 669 -32.92 7.57 9.32
C PRO A 669 -34.00 7.98 8.33
N THR A 670 -35.25 8.13 8.78
CA THR A 670 -36.37 8.56 7.91
C THR A 670 -36.13 9.92 7.24
N ILE A 671 -35.33 10.79 7.88
CA ILE A 671 -34.95 12.09 7.32
C ILE A 671 -33.89 11.99 6.20
N SER A 672 -33.20 10.85 6.10
CA SER A 672 -32.26 10.52 5.03
C SER A 672 -33.01 9.92 3.83
N GLY A 673 -32.33 9.19 2.96
CA GLY A 673 -32.89 8.69 1.70
C GLY A 673 -32.55 9.58 0.51
N LYS A 674 -32.40 8.97 -0.67
CA LYS A 674 -32.00 9.66 -1.91
C LYS A 674 -32.91 10.87 -2.18
N LYS A 675 -34.24 10.68 -2.11
CA LYS A 675 -35.23 11.75 -2.29
C LYS A 675 -34.99 12.94 -1.35
N ASN A 676 -35.00 12.72 -0.03
CA ASN A 676 -34.92 13.80 0.95
C ASN A 676 -33.58 14.56 0.86
N CYS A 677 -32.49 13.84 0.58
CA CYS A 677 -31.19 14.42 0.34
C CYS A 677 -31.17 15.30 -0.93
N CYS A 678 -31.81 14.85 -2.01
CA CYS A 678 -31.94 15.64 -3.24
C CYS A 678 -32.80 16.89 -3.04
N GLU A 679 -33.91 16.79 -2.30
CA GLU A 679 -34.76 17.94 -1.95
C GLU A 679 -33.97 19.00 -1.17
N TYR A 680 -33.22 18.57 -0.16
CA TYR A 680 -32.33 19.44 0.60
C TYR A 680 -31.29 20.12 -0.28
N LEU A 681 -30.62 19.36 -1.15
CA LEU A 681 -29.55 19.88 -2.01
C LEU A 681 -30.06 20.78 -3.13
N ALA A 682 -31.23 20.51 -3.70
CA ALA A 682 -31.85 21.40 -4.70
C ALA A 682 -32.09 22.78 -4.09
N MET A 683 -32.68 22.82 -2.89
CA MET A 683 -32.89 24.06 -2.14
C MET A 683 -31.57 24.72 -1.76
N LYS A 684 -30.61 23.97 -1.20
CA LYS A 684 -29.34 24.52 -0.71
C LYS A 684 -28.44 25.07 -1.82
N LEU A 685 -28.33 24.37 -2.94
CA LEU A 685 -27.42 24.74 -4.02
C LEU A 685 -28.01 25.81 -4.97
N THR A 686 -29.34 25.89 -5.08
CA THR A 686 -29.99 26.73 -6.12
C THR A 686 -31.17 27.58 -5.63
N GLY A 687 -31.63 27.38 -4.40
CA GLY A 687 -32.83 28.02 -3.86
C GLY A 687 -34.13 27.57 -4.55
N ALA A 688 -34.11 26.45 -5.27
CA ALA A 688 -35.21 26.00 -6.11
C ALA A 688 -35.83 24.68 -5.62
N SER A 689 -37.10 24.49 -5.98
CA SER A 689 -37.85 23.26 -5.67
C SER A 689 -37.32 22.08 -6.47
N PHE A 690 -37.14 20.93 -5.81
CA PHE A 690 -36.71 19.69 -6.45
C PHE A 690 -37.73 19.20 -7.50
N ALA A 691 -39.02 19.28 -7.20
CA ALA A 691 -40.08 18.82 -8.12
C ALA A 691 -40.23 19.67 -9.39
N GLU A 692 -39.76 20.92 -9.38
CA GLU A 692 -39.95 21.86 -10.49
C GLU A 692 -38.67 22.17 -11.26
N HIS A 693 -37.50 22.04 -10.63
CA HIS A 693 -36.23 22.51 -11.19
C HIS A 693 -35.12 21.45 -11.14
N ALA A 694 -35.43 20.20 -10.80
CA ALA A 694 -34.45 19.13 -10.83
C ALA A 694 -34.90 17.98 -11.72
N VAL A 695 -33.93 17.40 -12.42
CA VAL A 695 -34.08 16.10 -13.06
C VAL A 695 -33.15 15.10 -12.40
N CYS A 696 -33.45 13.81 -12.55
CA CYS A 696 -32.59 12.78 -12.00
C CYS A 696 -32.30 11.62 -12.95
N MET A 697 -31.31 10.82 -12.59
CA MET A 697 -30.96 9.55 -13.20
C MET A 697 -30.92 8.44 -12.14
N GLY A 698 -31.41 7.26 -12.48
CA GLY A 698 -31.46 6.09 -11.60
C GLY A 698 -31.78 4.82 -12.39
N ASP A 699 -31.63 3.64 -11.77
CA ASP A 699 -31.81 2.35 -12.45
C ASP A 699 -32.64 1.31 -11.69
N ASP A 700 -32.72 1.41 -10.35
CA ASP A 700 -33.30 0.38 -9.47
C ASP A 700 -34.33 0.95 -8.46
N ASP A 701 -34.93 0.09 -7.64
CA ASP A 701 -36.01 0.39 -6.70
C ASP A 701 -35.71 1.52 -5.72
N ASN A 702 -34.45 1.62 -5.28
CA ASN A 702 -34.06 2.65 -4.32
C ASN A 702 -34.02 4.07 -4.94
N ASP A 703 -34.17 4.18 -6.26
CA ASP A 703 -34.25 5.45 -7.00
C ASP A 703 -35.69 5.89 -7.29
N ILE A 704 -36.69 5.00 -7.21
CA ILE A 704 -38.08 5.30 -7.62
C ILE A 704 -38.62 6.54 -6.90
N GLU A 705 -38.38 6.69 -5.59
CA GLU A 705 -38.86 7.85 -4.84
C GLU A 705 -38.17 9.16 -5.24
N MET A 706 -36.89 9.11 -5.58
CA MET A 706 -36.15 10.26 -6.11
C MET A 706 -36.67 10.61 -7.50
N ALA A 707 -36.89 9.59 -8.34
CA ALA A 707 -37.39 9.72 -9.70
C ALA A 707 -38.76 10.40 -9.75
N LEU A 708 -39.72 9.85 -9.02
CA LEU A 708 -41.10 10.37 -8.96
C LEU A 708 -41.20 11.76 -8.31
N ALA A 709 -40.27 12.12 -7.42
CA ALA A 709 -40.27 13.42 -6.75
C ALA A 709 -39.53 14.52 -7.54
N SER A 710 -38.67 14.15 -8.49
CA SER A 710 -38.03 15.09 -9.42
C SER A 710 -39.02 15.53 -10.51
N ARG A 711 -38.65 16.52 -11.33
CA ARG A 711 -39.48 16.97 -12.46
C ARG A 711 -39.54 15.94 -13.59
N HIS A 712 -38.42 15.26 -13.86
CA HIS A 712 -38.29 14.24 -14.90
C HIS A 712 -37.13 13.31 -14.56
N ALA A 713 -37.26 12.03 -14.92
CA ALA A 713 -36.24 11.02 -14.66
C ALA A 713 -35.72 10.34 -15.94
N PHE A 714 -34.41 10.16 -16.03
CA PHE A 714 -33.75 9.44 -17.13
C PHE A 714 -33.25 8.09 -16.62
N ILE A 715 -33.73 6.99 -17.22
CA ILE A 715 -33.46 5.63 -16.76
C ILE A 715 -32.57 4.94 -17.80
N PRO A 716 -31.24 4.90 -17.61
CA PRO A 716 -30.35 4.26 -18.57
C PRO A 716 -30.58 2.76 -18.65
N THR A 717 -30.83 2.11 -17.51
CA THR A 717 -31.10 0.67 -17.42
C THR A 717 -32.27 0.46 -16.48
N VAL A 718 -33.16 -0.48 -16.79
CA VAL A 718 -34.26 -0.89 -15.91
C VAL A 718 -33.85 -2.20 -15.27
N THR A 719 -33.47 -2.17 -13.98
CA THR A 719 -32.93 -3.36 -13.28
C THR A 719 -33.96 -4.09 -12.41
N SER A 720 -35.17 -3.54 -12.27
CA SER A 720 -36.27 -4.13 -11.49
C SER A 720 -37.63 -4.03 -12.18
N ASP A 721 -38.51 -5.01 -11.90
CA ASP A 721 -39.91 -5.03 -12.38
C ASP A 721 -40.70 -3.82 -11.86
N THR A 722 -40.41 -3.39 -10.63
CA THR A 722 -41.03 -2.24 -9.96
C THR A 722 -40.63 -0.91 -10.58
N MET A 723 -39.39 -0.76 -11.08
CA MET A 723 -38.99 0.39 -11.90
C MET A 723 -39.73 0.38 -13.25
N ASP A 724 -39.86 -0.78 -13.88
CA ASP A 724 -40.62 -0.93 -15.14
C ASP A 724 -42.11 -0.58 -14.95
N GLU A 725 -42.71 -1.00 -13.83
CA GLU A 725 -44.06 -0.63 -13.43
C GLU A 725 -44.19 0.88 -13.21
N ALA A 726 -43.25 1.52 -12.51
CA ALA A 726 -43.26 2.97 -12.29
C ALA A 726 -43.19 3.76 -13.60
N ILE A 727 -42.34 3.34 -14.55
CA ILE A 727 -42.26 3.92 -15.90
C ILE A 727 -43.59 3.76 -16.62
N SER A 728 -44.21 2.58 -16.52
CA SER A 728 -45.49 2.28 -17.17
C SER A 728 -46.67 3.07 -16.60
N GLN A 729 -46.66 3.33 -15.28
CA GLN A 729 -47.68 4.13 -14.60
C GLN A 729 -47.54 5.64 -14.87
N HIS A 730 -46.33 6.11 -15.18
CA HIS A 730 -46.04 7.54 -15.40
C HIS A 730 -45.21 7.80 -16.68
N PRO A 731 -45.65 7.39 -17.87
CA PRO A 731 -44.81 7.37 -19.08
C PRO A 731 -44.32 8.76 -19.53
N GLY A 732 -45.00 9.84 -19.17
CA GLY A 732 -44.56 11.21 -19.45
C GLY A 732 -43.50 11.75 -18.50
N HIS A 733 -43.23 11.05 -17.39
CA HIS A 733 -42.28 11.45 -16.34
C HIS A 733 -40.90 10.82 -16.50
N PHE A 734 -40.80 9.80 -17.36
CA PHE A 734 -39.60 8.98 -17.51
C PHE A 734 -39.12 8.95 -18.97
N THR A 735 -37.82 9.09 -19.16
CA THR A 735 -37.12 8.73 -20.40
C THR A 735 -36.31 7.46 -20.14
N ALA A 736 -36.87 6.31 -20.52
CA ALA A 736 -36.18 5.02 -20.38
C ALA A 736 -35.43 4.65 -21.65
N ILE A 737 -34.13 4.35 -21.54
CA ILE A 737 -33.32 3.85 -22.65
C ILE A 737 -33.55 2.33 -22.77
N ARG A 738 -33.80 1.87 -24.00
CA ARG A 738 -34.08 0.45 -24.31
C ARG A 738 -33.19 -0.03 -25.45
N GLY A 739 -32.84 -1.31 -25.43
CA GLY A 739 -32.08 -1.97 -26.50
C GLY A 739 -30.59 -1.63 -26.54
N VAL A 740 -30.06 -1.06 -25.46
CA VAL A 740 -28.63 -0.75 -25.26
C VAL A 740 -28.32 -1.05 -23.80
N GLU A 741 -27.12 -1.55 -23.53
CA GLU A 741 -26.70 -2.01 -22.21
C GLU A 741 -25.48 -1.22 -21.72
N ASP A 742 -25.18 -1.36 -20.42
CA ASP A 742 -24.01 -0.82 -19.73
C ASP A 742 -23.76 0.68 -19.98
N THR A 743 -22.48 1.05 -20.14
CA THR A 743 -22.03 2.44 -20.29
C THR A 743 -22.66 3.15 -21.48
N MET A 744 -23.00 2.42 -22.55
CA MET A 744 -23.65 3.01 -23.72
C MET A 744 -25.09 3.44 -23.44
N ALA A 745 -25.80 2.74 -22.55
CA ALA A 745 -27.14 3.12 -22.14
C ALA A 745 -27.11 4.42 -21.31
N THR A 746 -26.13 4.54 -20.40
CA THR A 746 -25.84 5.78 -19.66
C THR A 746 -25.54 6.95 -20.58
N GLU A 747 -24.68 6.75 -21.58
CA GLU A 747 -24.34 7.82 -22.52
C GLU A 747 -25.54 8.31 -23.31
N LYS A 748 -26.43 7.42 -23.74
CA LYS A 748 -27.68 7.81 -24.41
C LYS A 748 -28.66 8.54 -23.50
N ALA A 749 -28.75 8.12 -22.23
CA ALA A 749 -29.56 8.83 -21.24
C ALA A 749 -29.03 10.26 -21.01
N LEU A 750 -27.70 10.40 -20.89
CA LEU A 750 -27.04 11.71 -20.77
C LEU A 750 -27.19 12.57 -22.04
N GLU A 751 -27.16 11.98 -23.23
CA GLU A 751 -27.44 12.69 -24.50
C GLU A 751 -28.87 13.23 -24.54
N ALA A 752 -29.85 12.42 -24.15
CA ALA A 752 -31.24 12.86 -24.07
C ALA A 752 -31.42 13.99 -23.04
N LEU A 753 -30.73 13.90 -21.90
CA LEU A 753 -30.72 14.94 -20.87
C LEU A 753 -30.09 16.23 -21.38
N LEU A 754 -28.89 16.18 -21.97
CA LEU A 754 -28.21 17.35 -22.52
C LEU A 754 -29.02 18.02 -23.62
N LYS A 755 -29.69 17.23 -24.46
CA LYS A 755 -30.61 17.75 -25.48
C LYS A 755 -31.78 18.52 -24.84
N MET A 756 -32.40 17.97 -23.79
CA MET A 756 -33.45 18.65 -23.04
C MET A 756 -32.96 19.98 -22.44
N LEU A 757 -31.75 20.00 -21.85
CA LEU A 757 -31.16 21.22 -21.30
C LEU A 757 -30.89 22.29 -22.37
N GLN A 758 -30.43 21.86 -23.55
CA GLN A 758 -30.21 22.77 -24.68
C GLN A 758 -31.53 23.37 -25.19
N GLU A 759 -32.59 22.55 -25.31
CA GLU A 759 -33.91 23.03 -25.73
C GLU A 759 -34.50 24.04 -24.73
N GLU A 760 -34.27 23.87 -23.43
CA GLU A 760 -34.65 24.85 -22.40
C GLU A 760 -33.89 26.17 -22.51
N GLU A 761 -32.59 26.10 -22.79
CA GLU A 761 -31.75 27.28 -22.99
C GLU A 761 -32.21 28.05 -24.23
N GLU A 762 -32.45 27.37 -25.35
CA GLU A 762 -32.97 27.97 -26.58
C GLU A 762 -34.36 28.59 -26.41
N ALA A 763 -35.24 28.00 -25.58
CA ALA A 763 -36.57 28.54 -25.30
C ALA A 763 -36.56 29.80 -24.41
N THR A 764 -35.45 30.08 -23.73
CA THR A 764 -35.30 31.25 -22.85
C THR A 764 -34.85 32.50 -23.63
N PHE A 765 -34.24 32.33 -24.81
CA PHE A 765 -33.83 33.40 -25.73
C PHE A 765 -34.95 33.82 -26.67
#